data_AF-A0A937K3U1-F1
#
_entry.id   AF-A0A937K3U1-F1
#
_cell.length_a   1.000
_cell.length_b   1.000
_cell.length_c   1.000
_cell.angle_alpha   90.00
_cell.angle_beta   90.00
_cell.angle_gamma   90.00
#
_symmetry.space_group_name_H-M   'P 1'
#
loop_
_entity.id
_entity.type
_entity.pdbx_description
1 polymer ?
#
loop_
_entity_poly.entity_id
_entity_poly.type
_entity_poly.pdbx_seq_one_letter_code
_entity_poly.pdbx_strand_id
1 'polypeptide(L)'
;MESTKKTYDSINIMRVICAILVITIHTSALYDLGKIPGETLSLGIARIAVPFFFITAGYFYYERFNQKGYLFKYLKRIFIYYLGFSFAYTILAFSYIKQRNYSLELIIKDFLFDGFSPTLWYLPALILSIVVVALFLRKNWVKGLMLLSVIVYAIGLLGDTYYGLIEGTAIQNIVNGYNSIFVHTRNGVCFGVPFLTIGILINKYNLNDKIKKSTLFIILSSVIFGIEAYLLIVNNIPIDHNMYISLALVVPFIFIGLLNSKIGISERRSKLFRDMSLWIYCIHELVMITIMKYAPKVAMHSVILFLVVAGISVTIAYIAVRKKSPDYQTFKKKEGFIVAAILACSVLIIAAGNSKLPSTQATASGGATAIFDKIDEKAPTSNIIGPMWKISKDDEKIYLYGTVNFGTKDMYPLSPKVEDAIKQSEGLVVEANSNKIDPRKVNDMINLKQGDTYEKHVSKEAIDIYKDKVKEFEKILNTKIDYEKLKPIKPSYLAMNCIDTYIQTYKDNVRYYPNLYILYRANKDKLPIIEITDPYTSIQDSIDVPDEVADASLKLLKYYNENNMSKNLDILNAWKTGNLEEINNKLNDVYIVPDEEKENFKKLNNIVTQYDDTCTLKIKKEYTEKIDGYIKDKKNYFVEVSVQYLSGEDGILKELQDKGYTIEQVK
;
A
#
# COMPACT_ATOMS: atom_id res chain seq x y z
N MET A 1 -19.85 52.54 -21.12
CA MET A 1 -19.73 51.07 -21.06
C MET A 1 -18.85 50.73 -19.87
N GLU A 2 -19.45 50.35 -18.74
CA GLU A 2 -18.68 49.78 -17.62
C GLU A 2 -17.97 48.52 -18.14
N SER A 3 -16.65 48.44 -17.96
CA SER A 3 -15.90 47.25 -18.30
C SER A 3 -16.38 46.10 -17.40
N THR A 4 -17.21 45.22 -17.94
CA THR A 4 -17.65 44.00 -17.24
C THR A 4 -16.40 43.24 -16.81
N LYS A 5 -16.14 43.25 -15.50
CA LYS A 5 -15.01 42.59 -14.87
C LYS A 5 -15.07 41.10 -15.24
N LYS A 6 -14.12 40.63 -16.04
CA LYS A 6 -14.08 39.23 -16.52
C LYS A 6 -14.09 38.28 -15.32
N THR A 7 -15.16 37.51 -15.14
CA THR A 7 -15.28 36.50 -14.09
C THR A 7 -14.73 35.16 -14.60
N TYR A 8 -13.98 34.45 -13.76
CA TYR A 8 -13.37 33.15 -14.09
C TYR A 8 -14.20 32.00 -13.52
N ASP A 9 -15.50 32.02 -13.81
CA ASP A 9 -16.50 31.17 -13.15
C ASP A 9 -16.26 29.68 -13.37
N SER A 10 -16.02 29.28 -14.62
CA SER A 10 -15.72 27.89 -14.98
C SER A 10 -14.45 27.36 -14.29
N ILE A 11 -13.42 28.21 -14.15
CA ILE A 11 -12.19 27.85 -13.44
C ILE A 11 -12.48 27.68 -11.95
N ASN A 12 -13.26 28.57 -11.34
CA ASN A 12 -13.59 28.47 -9.92
C ASN A 12 -14.41 27.21 -9.60
N ILE A 13 -15.33 26.81 -10.48
CA ILE A 13 -16.05 25.52 -10.39
C ILE A 13 -15.04 24.36 -10.46
N MET A 14 -14.18 24.35 -11.49
CA MET A 14 -13.21 23.27 -11.68
C MET A 14 -12.24 23.13 -10.50
N ARG A 15 -11.86 24.23 -9.84
CA ARG A 15 -11.02 24.16 -8.63
C ARG A 15 -11.68 23.35 -7.51
N VAL A 16 -13.00 23.46 -7.33
CA VAL A 16 -13.73 22.64 -6.33
C VAL A 16 -13.79 21.19 -6.78
N ILE A 17 -14.03 20.93 -8.07
CA ILE A 17 -13.99 19.57 -8.64
C ILE A 17 -12.61 18.94 -8.40
N CYS A 18 -11.52 19.63 -8.72
CA CYS A 18 -10.15 19.18 -8.46
C CYS A 18 -9.91 18.93 -6.96
N ALA A 19 -10.45 19.76 -6.06
CA ALA A 19 -10.31 19.53 -4.63
C ALA A 19 -11.00 18.23 -4.19
N ILE A 20 -12.16 17.89 -4.78
CA ILE A 20 -12.86 16.62 -4.54
C ILE A 20 -12.10 15.45 -5.18
N LEU A 21 -11.48 15.63 -6.35
CA LEU A 21 -10.60 14.63 -6.96
C LEU A 21 -9.37 14.35 -6.07
N VAL A 22 -8.84 15.33 -5.34
CA VAL A 22 -7.80 15.08 -4.33
C VAL A 22 -8.32 14.17 -3.20
N ILE A 23 -9.55 14.41 -2.70
CA ILE A 23 -10.18 13.51 -1.72
C ILE A 23 -10.32 12.09 -2.29
N THR A 24 -10.69 11.98 -3.56
CA THR A 24 -10.86 10.72 -4.28
C THR A 24 -9.57 9.88 -4.23
N ILE A 25 -8.41 10.51 -4.47
CA ILE A 25 -7.09 9.87 -4.38
C ILE A 25 -6.83 9.35 -2.96
N HIS A 26 -7.00 10.20 -1.94
CA HIS A 26 -6.60 9.84 -0.56
C HIS A 26 -7.56 8.88 0.14
N THR A 27 -8.81 8.82 -0.31
CA THR A 27 -9.80 7.88 0.23
C THR A 27 -9.87 6.56 -0.56
N SER A 28 -9.05 6.41 -1.61
CA SER A 28 -9.10 5.27 -2.54
C SER A 28 -10.54 5.03 -3.02
N ALA A 29 -11.22 6.10 -3.43
CA ALA A 29 -12.64 6.04 -3.72
C ALA A 29 -12.94 4.98 -4.80
N LEU A 30 -14.07 4.28 -4.64
CA LEU A 30 -14.57 3.23 -5.52
C LEU A 30 -13.79 1.91 -5.54
N TYR A 31 -12.73 1.74 -4.74
CA TYR A 31 -12.05 0.43 -4.65
C TYR A 31 -12.98 -0.69 -4.12
N ASP A 32 -14.01 -0.38 -3.32
CA ASP A 32 -15.04 -1.34 -2.91
C ASP A 32 -15.88 -1.86 -4.09
N LEU A 33 -15.92 -1.14 -5.21
CA LEU A 33 -16.62 -1.54 -6.44
C LEU A 33 -15.73 -2.37 -7.37
N GLY A 34 -14.46 -2.58 -7.01
CA GLY A 34 -13.49 -3.37 -7.76
C GLY A 34 -12.21 -2.59 -8.11
N LYS A 35 -11.17 -3.34 -8.50
CA LYS A 35 -9.86 -2.80 -8.85
C LYS A 35 -9.89 -1.84 -10.03
N ILE A 36 -10.56 -2.21 -11.13
CA ILE A 36 -10.65 -1.39 -12.35
C ILE A 36 -11.26 0.00 -12.09
N PRO A 37 -12.46 0.15 -11.47
CA PRO A 37 -13.01 1.46 -11.19
C PRO A 37 -12.17 2.26 -10.19
N GLY A 38 -11.60 1.60 -9.17
CA GLY A 38 -10.69 2.24 -8.20
C GLY A 38 -9.44 2.83 -8.84
N GLU A 39 -8.72 2.03 -9.64
CA GLU A 39 -7.49 2.44 -10.32
C GLU A 39 -7.74 3.48 -11.40
N THR A 40 -8.76 3.28 -12.24
CA THR A 40 -9.11 4.22 -13.32
C THR A 40 -9.39 5.61 -12.76
N LEU A 41 -10.10 5.68 -11.63
CA LEU A 41 -10.44 6.95 -11.00
C LEU A 41 -9.25 7.53 -10.24
N SER A 42 -8.62 6.77 -9.35
CA SER A 42 -7.62 7.27 -8.39
C SER A 42 -6.22 7.42 -9.01
N LEU A 43 -5.83 6.52 -9.90
CA LEU A 43 -4.53 6.53 -10.59
C LEU A 43 -4.62 7.24 -11.95
N GLY A 44 -5.83 7.33 -12.54
CA GLY A 44 -6.08 8.06 -13.78
C GLY A 44 -6.72 9.43 -13.55
N ILE A 45 -8.05 9.49 -13.70
CA ILE A 45 -8.83 10.74 -13.83
C ILE A 45 -8.50 11.77 -12.74
N ALA A 46 -8.37 11.33 -11.49
CA ALA A 46 -8.13 12.24 -10.37
C ALA A 46 -6.75 12.92 -10.42
N ARG A 47 -5.78 12.38 -11.15
CA ARG A 47 -4.43 12.94 -11.30
C ARG A 47 -4.37 14.26 -12.07
N ILE A 48 -5.48 14.67 -12.70
CA ILE A 48 -5.66 16.01 -13.30
C ILE A 48 -5.65 17.12 -12.23
N ALA A 49 -6.03 16.80 -10.98
CA ALA A 49 -6.32 17.80 -9.96
C ALA A 49 -5.15 18.72 -9.60
N VAL A 50 -4.00 18.16 -9.24
CA VAL A 50 -2.84 18.94 -8.77
C VAL A 50 -2.19 19.77 -9.90
N PRO A 51 -1.95 19.23 -11.11
CA PRO A 51 -1.52 20.03 -12.25
C PRO A 51 -2.43 21.23 -12.53
N PHE A 52 -3.74 21.03 -12.40
CA PHE A 52 -4.72 22.09 -12.63
C PHE A 52 -4.56 23.23 -11.62
N PHE A 53 -4.29 22.91 -10.35
CA PHE A 53 -4.02 23.92 -9.32
C PHE A 53 -2.73 24.70 -9.61
N PHE A 54 -1.67 24.06 -10.07
CA PHE A 54 -0.42 24.74 -10.46
C PHE A 54 -0.59 25.64 -11.68
N ILE A 55 -1.26 25.17 -12.74
CA ILE A 55 -1.57 25.98 -13.93
C ILE A 55 -2.41 27.20 -13.54
N THR A 56 -3.44 26.99 -12.72
CA THR A 56 -4.29 28.08 -12.21
C THR A 56 -3.46 29.10 -11.44
N ALA A 57 -2.57 28.65 -10.55
CA ALA A 57 -1.68 29.52 -9.78
C ALA A 57 -0.74 30.32 -10.70
N GLY A 58 -0.12 29.68 -11.69
CA GLY A 58 0.80 30.31 -12.64
C GLY A 58 0.12 31.38 -13.50
N TYR A 59 -1.06 31.08 -14.03
CA TYR A 59 -1.85 32.01 -14.85
C TYR A 59 -2.15 33.31 -14.09
N PHE A 60 -2.70 33.21 -12.87
CA PHE A 60 -3.06 34.38 -12.05
C PHE A 60 -1.87 35.05 -11.39
N TYR A 61 -0.77 34.33 -11.17
CA TYR A 61 0.47 34.94 -10.70
C TYR A 61 1.05 35.87 -11.76
N TYR A 62 1.10 35.45 -13.04
CA TYR A 62 1.60 36.28 -14.14
C TYR A 62 0.77 37.55 -14.34
N GLU A 63 -0.55 37.50 -14.19
CA GLU A 63 -1.42 38.69 -14.33
C GLU A 63 -0.98 39.86 -13.41
N ARG A 64 -0.35 39.57 -12.27
CA ARG A 64 -0.01 40.55 -11.24
C ARG A 64 1.48 40.57 -10.89
N PHE A 65 2.34 39.85 -11.59
CA PHE A 65 3.75 39.67 -11.19
C PHE A 65 4.54 40.99 -11.16
N ASN A 66 4.19 41.93 -12.03
CA ASN A 66 4.80 43.27 -12.10
C ASN A 66 4.31 44.23 -10.99
N GLN A 67 3.27 43.87 -10.24
CA GLN A 67 2.76 44.73 -9.17
C GLN A 67 3.74 44.73 -7.98
N LYS A 68 4.18 45.93 -7.58
CA LYS A 68 5.16 46.11 -6.49
C LYS A 68 4.69 45.42 -5.20
N GLY A 69 5.54 44.56 -4.64
CA GLY A 69 5.26 43.83 -3.40
C GLY A 69 4.26 42.66 -3.53
N TYR A 70 3.76 42.36 -4.73
CA TYR A 70 2.79 41.26 -4.93
C TYR A 70 3.39 39.90 -4.58
N LEU A 71 4.63 39.61 -5.03
CA LEU A 71 5.32 38.35 -4.73
C LEU A 71 5.33 38.05 -3.22
N PHE A 72 5.78 39.01 -2.40
CA PHE A 72 5.84 38.83 -0.95
C PHE A 72 4.45 38.62 -0.35
N LYS A 73 3.43 39.39 -0.77
CA LYS A 73 2.04 39.22 -0.31
C LYS A 73 1.49 37.83 -0.68
N TYR A 74 1.81 37.34 -1.88
CA TYR A 74 1.37 36.04 -2.38
C TYR A 74 2.01 34.90 -1.58
N LEU A 75 3.34 34.92 -1.41
CA LEU A 75 4.08 33.93 -0.62
C LEU A 75 3.66 33.93 0.85
N LYS A 76 3.57 35.12 1.47
CA LYS A 76 3.12 35.27 2.87
C LYS A 76 1.74 34.65 3.08
N ARG A 77 0.81 34.89 2.15
CA ARG A 77 -0.54 34.31 2.23
C ARG A 77 -0.49 32.79 2.24
N ILE A 78 0.22 32.16 1.29
CA ILE A 78 0.30 30.69 1.19
C ILE A 78 1.00 30.12 2.41
N PHE A 79 2.09 30.75 2.85
CA PHE A 79 2.86 30.31 4.02
C PHE A 79 2.02 30.34 5.31
N ILE A 80 1.14 31.34 5.50
CA ILE A 80 0.23 31.37 6.66
C ILE A 80 -0.76 30.20 6.62
N TYR A 81 -1.31 29.87 5.45
CA TYR A 81 -2.19 28.68 5.33
C TYR A 81 -1.41 27.41 5.64
N TYR A 82 -0.20 27.28 5.09
CA TYR A 82 0.67 26.15 5.34
C TYR A 82 0.96 25.97 6.83
N LEU A 83 1.42 27.02 7.52
CA LEU A 83 1.67 26.99 8.96
C LEU A 83 0.43 26.63 9.78
N GLY A 84 -0.71 27.27 9.49
CA GLY A 84 -1.94 27.04 10.24
C GLY A 84 -2.44 25.60 10.15
N PHE A 85 -2.40 25.00 8.96
CA PHE A 85 -2.81 23.62 8.78
C PHE A 85 -1.76 22.63 9.27
N SER A 86 -0.47 22.88 9.01
CA SER A 86 0.62 22.07 9.57
C SER A 86 0.50 21.95 11.09
N PHE A 87 0.26 23.06 11.79
CA PHE A 87 0.03 23.05 13.23
C PHE A 87 -1.19 22.21 13.65
N ALA A 88 -2.30 22.32 12.91
CA ALA A 88 -3.50 21.51 13.17
C ALA A 88 -3.24 20.00 12.97
N TYR A 89 -2.48 19.61 11.92
CA TYR A 89 -2.03 18.24 11.72
C TYR A 89 -1.15 17.77 12.87
N THR A 90 -0.16 18.57 13.28
CA THR A 90 0.73 18.22 14.39
C THR A 90 -0.04 17.95 15.67
N ILE A 91 -1.09 18.72 15.98
CA ILE A 91 -1.94 18.47 17.16
C ILE A 91 -2.70 17.15 17.03
N LEU A 92 -3.39 16.91 15.91
CA LEU A 92 -4.21 15.71 15.74
C LEU A 92 -3.37 14.42 15.65
N ALA A 93 -2.20 14.51 15.02
CA ALA A 93 -1.26 13.42 14.83
C ALA A 93 -0.20 13.32 15.94
N PHE A 94 -0.25 14.16 16.98
CA PHE A 94 0.80 14.23 18.01
C PHE A 94 1.10 12.88 18.66
N SER A 95 0.06 12.09 18.96
CA SER A 95 0.23 10.75 19.54
C SER A 95 0.99 9.81 18.60
N TYR A 96 0.75 9.89 17.29
CA TYR A 96 1.43 9.10 16.27
C TYR A 96 2.87 9.58 16.03
N ILE A 97 3.09 10.90 16.01
CA ILE A 97 4.42 11.50 15.84
C ILE A 97 5.32 11.18 17.04
N LYS A 98 4.78 11.27 18.27
CA LYS A 98 5.51 10.98 19.51
C LYS A 98 5.99 9.53 19.59
N GLN A 99 5.24 8.58 19.03
CA GLN A 99 5.61 7.17 19.02
C GLN A 99 6.78 6.84 18.07
N ARG A 100 7.10 7.71 17.09
CA ARG A 100 8.02 7.40 15.99
C ARG A 100 9.46 7.90 16.14
N ASN A 101 9.85 8.43 17.30
CA ASN A 101 11.22 8.89 17.63
C ASN A 101 11.95 9.63 16.48
N TYR A 102 11.25 10.59 15.86
CA TYR A 102 11.74 11.34 14.70
C TYR A 102 13.01 12.16 15.01
N SER A 103 14.00 12.11 14.11
CA SER A 103 15.15 13.02 14.18
C SER A 103 14.73 14.45 13.83
N LEU A 104 15.42 15.45 14.41
CA LEU A 104 15.16 16.86 14.12
C LEU A 104 15.35 17.18 12.63
N GLU A 105 16.34 16.55 11.99
CA GLU A 105 16.60 16.68 10.56
C GLU A 105 15.40 16.23 9.72
N LEU A 106 14.80 15.08 10.03
CA LEU A 106 13.66 14.57 9.27
C LEU A 106 12.41 15.45 9.47
N ILE A 107 12.18 15.94 10.69
CA ILE A 107 11.08 16.89 10.98
C ILE A 107 11.24 18.17 10.16
N ILE A 108 12.46 18.72 10.09
CA ILE A 108 12.75 19.91 9.28
C ILE A 108 12.55 19.61 7.80
N LYS A 109 13.05 18.47 7.31
CA LYS A 109 12.93 18.07 5.91
C LYS A 109 11.47 17.90 5.50
N ASP A 110 10.68 17.18 6.29
CA ASP A 110 9.26 16.97 6.05
C ASP A 110 8.51 18.31 6.08
N PHE A 111 8.79 19.16 7.07
CA PHE A 111 8.22 20.51 7.12
C PHE A 111 8.59 21.38 5.90
N LEU A 112 9.77 21.23 5.33
CA LEU A 112 10.16 22.05 4.17
C LEU A 112 9.61 21.52 2.85
N PHE A 113 9.44 20.20 2.69
CA PHE A 113 9.22 19.61 1.36
C PHE A 113 8.00 18.69 1.24
N ASP A 114 7.63 17.94 2.28
CA ASP A 114 6.51 16.98 2.22
C ASP A 114 5.23 17.50 2.91
N GLY A 115 5.40 18.45 3.84
CA GLY A 115 4.39 18.83 4.80
C GLY A 115 4.46 18.00 6.08
N PHE A 116 3.87 18.48 7.17
CA PHE A 116 3.59 17.64 8.36
C PHE A 116 2.61 16.50 8.07
N SER A 117 2.04 16.48 6.86
CA SER A 117 1.30 15.37 6.31
C SER A 117 1.57 15.25 4.81
N PRO A 118 1.71 14.04 4.24
CA PRO A 118 2.04 13.84 2.82
C PRO A 118 1.04 14.44 1.83
N THR A 119 -0.13 14.93 2.27
CA THR A 119 -1.08 15.66 1.40
C THR A 119 -0.83 17.16 1.35
N LEU A 120 -0.01 17.74 2.24
CA LEU A 120 0.23 19.18 2.28
C LEU A 120 1.39 19.65 1.38
N TRP A 121 2.14 18.73 0.78
CA TRP A 121 3.31 18.98 -0.07
C TRP A 121 3.11 20.03 -1.17
N TYR A 122 1.88 20.18 -1.69
CA TYR A 122 1.56 21.18 -2.72
C TYR A 122 1.92 22.61 -2.30
N LEU A 123 1.71 22.98 -1.03
CA LEU A 123 1.94 24.34 -0.55
C LEU A 123 3.43 24.72 -0.51
N PRO A 124 4.34 23.93 0.09
CA PRO A 124 5.78 24.19 -0.01
C PRO A 124 6.29 24.12 -1.45
N ALA A 125 5.83 23.14 -2.26
CA ALA A 125 6.19 23.04 -3.66
C ALA A 125 5.76 24.29 -4.47
N LEU A 126 4.57 24.84 -4.19
CA LEU A 126 4.08 26.08 -4.80
C LEU A 126 4.91 27.31 -4.38
N ILE A 127 5.24 27.43 -3.09
CA ILE A 127 6.10 28.50 -2.58
C ILE A 127 7.45 28.48 -3.32
N LEU A 128 8.11 27.31 -3.34
CA LEU A 128 9.39 27.14 -4.00
C LEU A 128 9.31 27.43 -5.51
N SER A 129 8.30 26.89 -6.17
CA SER A 129 8.11 27.06 -7.63
C SER A 129 7.86 28.52 -8.02
N ILE A 130 7.08 29.26 -7.21
CA ILE A 130 6.87 30.70 -7.43
C ILE A 130 8.18 31.48 -7.30
N VAL A 131 9.01 31.14 -6.30
CA VAL A 131 10.33 31.79 -6.13
C VAL A 131 11.21 31.54 -7.35
N VAL A 132 11.34 30.27 -7.78
CA VAL A 132 12.15 29.90 -8.96
C VAL A 132 11.66 30.65 -10.20
N VAL A 133 10.37 30.58 -10.50
CA VAL A 133 9.77 31.21 -11.67
C VAL A 133 9.91 32.74 -11.64
N ALA A 134 9.76 33.37 -10.47
CA ALA A 134 9.94 34.81 -10.32
C ALA A 134 11.35 35.29 -10.70
N LEU A 135 12.39 34.49 -10.43
CA LEU A 135 13.77 34.81 -10.82
C LEU A 135 13.92 34.89 -12.35
N PHE A 136 13.32 33.95 -13.08
CA PHE A 136 13.34 33.95 -14.54
C PHE A 136 12.48 35.07 -15.13
N LEU A 137 11.29 35.30 -14.58
CA LEU A 137 10.38 36.34 -15.06
C LEU A 137 10.96 37.76 -14.87
N ARG A 138 11.65 38.02 -13.76
CA ARG A 138 12.33 39.31 -13.52
C ARG A 138 13.42 39.61 -14.55
N LYS A 139 14.07 38.56 -15.09
CA LYS A 139 15.06 38.67 -16.18
C LYS A 139 14.42 38.56 -17.58
N ASN A 140 13.08 38.47 -17.66
CA ASN A 140 12.32 38.16 -18.88
C ASN A 140 12.82 36.89 -19.62
N TRP A 141 13.46 35.95 -18.91
CA TRP A 141 14.11 34.79 -19.51
C TRP A 141 13.17 33.58 -19.62
N VAL A 142 12.06 33.75 -20.34
CA VAL A 142 11.01 32.72 -20.44
C VAL A 142 11.50 31.45 -21.14
N LYS A 143 12.36 31.56 -22.15
CA LYS A 143 12.94 30.39 -22.83
C LYS A 143 13.76 29.51 -21.87
N GLY A 144 14.53 30.14 -20.97
CA GLY A 144 15.28 29.42 -19.93
C GLY A 144 14.34 28.72 -18.93
N LEU A 145 13.25 29.38 -18.56
CA LEU A 145 12.23 28.77 -17.68
C LEU A 145 11.54 27.57 -18.35
N MET A 146 11.25 27.65 -19.65
CA MET A 146 10.69 26.52 -20.42
C MET A 146 11.66 25.34 -20.46
N LEU A 147 12.94 25.59 -20.76
CA LEU A 147 13.97 24.55 -20.77
C LEU A 147 14.10 23.89 -19.39
N LEU A 148 14.20 24.70 -18.33
CA LEU A 148 14.23 24.20 -16.95
C LEU A 148 13.01 23.33 -16.65
N SER A 149 11.81 23.79 -17.02
CA SER A 149 10.55 23.07 -16.82
C SER A 149 10.56 21.69 -17.47
N VAL A 150 11.03 21.59 -18.72
CA VAL A 150 11.12 20.28 -19.41
C VAL A 150 12.10 19.35 -18.69
N ILE A 151 13.28 19.86 -18.32
CA ILE A 151 14.32 19.07 -17.65
C ILE A 151 13.82 18.55 -16.29
N VAL A 152 13.29 19.42 -15.44
CA VAL A 152 12.84 19.00 -14.10
C VAL A 152 11.60 18.11 -14.17
N TYR A 153 10.72 18.28 -15.17
CA TYR A 153 9.60 17.38 -15.36
C TYR A 153 10.05 15.99 -15.82
N ALA A 154 11.04 15.91 -16.71
CA ALA A 154 11.61 14.64 -17.14
C ALA A 154 12.25 13.88 -15.96
N ILE A 155 13.01 14.56 -15.10
CA ILE A 155 13.52 13.98 -13.85
C ILE A 155 12.36 13.54 -12.95
N GLY A 156 11.31 14.35 -12.88
CA GLY A 156 10.08 14.06 -12.17
C GLY A 156 9.46 12.73 -12.55
N LEU A 157 9.19 12.58 -13.85
CA LEU A 157 8.61 11.38 -14.46
C LEU A 157 9.47 10.14 -14.19
N LEU A 158 10.78 10.24 -14.41
CA LEU A 158 11.72 9.13 -14.19
C LEU A 158 11.86 8.73 -12.72
N GLY A 159 11.51 9.59 -11.77
CA GLY A 159 11.49 9.24 -10.35
C GLY A 159 10.14 8.80 -9.81
N ASP A 160 9.11 8.78 -10.65
CA ASP A 160 7.73 8.49 -10.27
C ASP A 160 7.15 7.44 -11.24
N THR A 161 6.27 7.83 -12.16
CA THR A 161 5.53 6.87 -13.00
C THR A 161 6.37 6.17 -14.08
N TYR A 162 7.60 6.62 -14.34
CA TYR A 162 8.52 6.00 -15.30
C TYR A 162 9.75 5.36 -14.62
N TYR A 163 9.71 5.18 -13.30
CA TYR A 163 10.87 4.69 -12.53
C TYR A 163 11.46 3.38 -13.04
N GLY A 164 10.61 2.40 -13.40
CA GLY A 164 11.07 1.11 -13.92
C GLY A 164 11.89 1.18 -15.21
N LEU A 165 11.92 2.32 -15.92
CA LEU A 165 12.79 2.51 -17.09
C LEU A 165 14.25 2.86 -16.74
N ILE A 166 14.50 3.33 -15.52
CA ILE A 166 15.84 3.79 -15.10
C ILE A 166 16.44 2.92 -13.99
N GLU A 167 15.71 1.92 -13.50
CA GLU A 167 16.19 0.99 -12.48
C GLU A 167 17.48 0.29 -12.93
N GLY A 168 18.48 0.27 -12.07
CA GLY A 168 19.82 -0.29 -12.37
C GLY A 168 20.72 0.61 -13.22
N THR A 169 20.28 1.81 -13.61
CA THR A 169 21.06 2.73 -14.44
C THR A 169 21.71 3.87 -13.64
N ALA A 170 22.71 4.54 -14.22
CA ALA A 170 23.32 5.73 -13.60
C ALA A 170 22.33 6.89 -13.39
N ILE A 171 21.22 6.93 -14.14
CA ILE A 171 20.17 7.95 -14.01
C ILE A 171 19.41 7.78 -12.68
N GLN A 172 19.30 6.55 -12.18
CA GLN A 172 18.70 6.26 -10.87
C GLN A 172 19.41 7.02 -9.74
N ASN A 173 20.73 7.15 -9.80
CA ASN A 173 21.50 7.88 -8.79
C ASN A 173 21.17 9.38 -8.77
N ILE A 174 20.88 9.96 -9.94
CA ILE A 174 20.48 11.38 -10.04
C ILE A 174 19.11 11.57 -9.39
N VAL A 175 18.16 10.68 -9.68
CA VAL A 175 16.82 10.68 -9.08
C VAL A 175 16.89 10.44 -7.56
N ASN A 176 17.70 9.50 -7.11
CA ASN A 176 17.90 9.22 -5.69
C ASN A 176 18.53 10.43 -4.97
N GLY A 177 19.46 11.12 -5.61
CA GLY A 177 20.01 12.39 -5.13
C GLY A 177 18.96 13.49 -5.01
N TYR A 178 17.97 13.54 -5.90
CA TYR A 178 16.83 14.45 -5.76
C TYR A 178 15.94 14.08 -4.56
N ASN A 179 15.57 12.80 -4.44
CA ASN A 179 14.71 12.29 -3.37
C ASN A 179 15.36 12.42 -1.98
N SER A 180 16.69 12.35 -1.90
CA SER A 180 17.42 12.59 -0.64
C SER A 180 17.21 14.01 -0.09
N ILE A 181 16.87 14.99 -0.95
CA ILE A 181 16.56 16.36 -0.55
C ILE A 181 15.05 16.58 -0.44
N PHE A 182 14.29 16.24 -1.49
CA PHE A 182 12.88 16.61 -1.62
C PHE A 182 11.90 15.51 -1.19
N VAL A 183 12.40 14.39 -0.64
CA VAL A 183 11.63 13.19 -0.26
C VAL A 183 11.14 12.41 -1.49
N HIS A 184 10.38 13.05 -2.38
CA HIS A 184 9.86 12.47 -3.62
C HIS A 184 10.04 13.43 -4.79
N THR A 185 10.09 12.90 -6.02
CA THR A 185 10.19 13.72 -7.24
C THR A 185 8.91 14.49 -7.55
N ARG A 186 7.76 14.13 -6.98
CA ARG A 186 6.56 14.98 -7.04
C ARG A 186 6.69 16.27 -6.22
N ASN A 187 7.54 16.26 -5.18
CA ASN A 187 7.73 17.41 -4.30
C ASN A 187 8.72 18.42 -4.92
N GLY A 188 8.94 19.53 -4.21
CA GLY A 188 9.93 20.52 -4.62
C GLY A 188 9.59 21.19 -5.95
N VAL A 189 10.50 21.07 -6.93
CA VAL A 189 10.45 21.79 -8.22
C VAL A 189 9.95 20.95 -9.39
N CYS A 190 10.05 19.63 -9.32
CA CYS A 190 9.85 18.73 -10.46
C CYS A 190 8.39 18.67 -10.93
N PHE A 191 7.44 18.92 -10.03
CA PHE A 191 6.02 19.04 -10.39
C PHE A 191 5.56 20.49 -10.51
N GLY A 192 5.93 21.34 -9.55
CA GLY A 192 5.40 22.69 -9.45
C GLY A 192 5.91 23.65 -10.53
N VAL A 193 7.21 23.67 -10.84
CA VAL A 193 7.78 24.59 -11.83
C VAL A 193 7.20 24.35 -13.23
N PRO A 194 7.08 23.11 -13.74
CA PRO A 194 6.55 22.85 -15.06
C PRO A 194 5.10 23.32 -15.24
N PHE A 195 4.19 22.89 -14.37
CA PHE A 195 2.77 23.21 -14.50
C PHE A 195 2.47 24.69 -14.23
N LEU A 196 3.21 25.32 -13.31
CA LEU A 196 3.12 26.76 -13.06
C LEU A 196 3.60 27.56 -14.28
N THR A 197 4.70 27.11 -14.91
CA THR A 197 5.19 27.69 -16.16
C THR A 197 4.17 27.58 -17.28
N ILE A 198 3.49 26.44 -17.44
CA ILE A 198 2.43 26.30 -18.45
C ILE A 198 1.32 27.35 -18.25
N GLY A 199 0.86 27.54 -17.01
CA GLY A 199 -0.13 28.59 -16.70
C GLY A 199 0.35 30.00 -17.07
N ILE A 200 1.63 30.30 -16.85
CA ILE A 200 2.26 31.56 -17.25
C ILE A 200 2.28 31.70 -18.77
N LEU A 201 2.67 30.65 -19.51
CA LEU A 201 2.72 30.68 -20.96
C LEU A 201 1.34 30.90 -21.58
N ILE A 202 0.30 30.26 -21.01
CA ILE A 202 -1.10 30.46 -21.42
C ILE A 202 -1.49 31.94 -21.31
N ASN A 203 -1.14 32.60 -20.20
CA ASN A 203 -1.42 34.02 -19.99
C ASN A 203 -0.55 34.92 -20.89
N LYS A 204 0.78 34.79 -20.83
CA LYS A 204 1.75 35.64 -21.52
C LYS A 204 1.53 35.68 -23.03
N TYR A 205 1.17 34.55 -23.64
CA TYR A 205 1.02 34.43 -25.09
C TYR A 205 -0.45 34.41 -25.55
N ASN A 206 -1.40 34.65 -24.64
CA ASN A 206 -2.85 34.59 -24.88
C ASN A 206 -3.26 33.32 -25.63
N LEU A 207 -2.78 32.16 -25.15
CA LEU A 207 -2.97 30.88 -25.85
C LEU A 207 -4.44 30.49 -25.98
N ASN A 208 -5.30 30.96 -25.06
CA ASN A 208 -6.75 30.75 -25.15
C ASN A 208 -7.37 31.40 -26.39
N ASP A 209 -6.81 32.51 -26.88
CA ASP A 209 -7.31 33.17 -28.09
C ASP A 209 -6.80 32.49 -29.35
N LYS A 210 -5.62 31.87 -29.30
CA LYS A 210 -4.98 31.17 -30.43
C LYS A 210 -5.54 29.76 -30.63
N ILE A 211 -5.86 29.05 -29.55
CA ILE A 211 -6.35 27.66 -29.59
C ILE A 211 -7.87 27.67 -29.59
N LYS A 212 -8.47 27.71 -30.79
CA LYS A 212 -9.94 27.74 -30.96
C LYS A 212 -10.63 26.38 -30.83
N LYS A 213 -9.95 25.29 -31.19
CA LYS A 213 -10.49 23.91 -31.17
C LYS A 213 -10.17 23.18 -29.85
N SER A 214 -10.31 23.86 -28.71
CA SER A 214 -9.91 23.31 -27.40
C SER A 214 -10.62 21.99 -27.06
N THR A 215 -11.90 21.84 -27.38
CA THR A 215 -12.65 20.58 -27.15
C THR A 215 -12.03 19.38 -27.86
N LEU A 216 -11.61 19.53 -29.12
CA LEU A 216 -10.95 18.45 -29.86
C LEU A 216 -9.63 18.04 -29.18
N PHE A 217 -8.83 19.02 -28.78
CA PHE A 217 -7.56 18.75 -28.10
C PHE A 217 -7.77 18.12 -26.71
N ILE A 218 -8.81 18.50 -25.97
CA ILE A 218 -9.19 17.83 -24.71
C ILE A 218 -9.49 16.36 -24.96
N ILE A 219 -10.30 16.03 -25.98
CA ILE A 219 -10.64 14.64 -26.30
C ILE A 219 -9.39 13.84 -26.66
N LEU A 220 -8.59 14.34 -27.61
CA LEU A 220 -7.38 13.64 -28.06
C LEU A 220 -6.39 13.43 -26.92
N SER A 221 -6.12 14.46 -26.12
CA SER A 221 -5.20 14.35 -24.98
C SER A 221 -5.74 13.47 -23.85
N SER A 222 -7.06 13.41 -23.65
CA SER A 222 -7.67 12.49 -22.68
C SER A 222 -7.54 11.03 -23.10
N VAL A 223 -7.68 10.74 -24.40
CA VAL A 223 -7.44 9.39 -24.93
C VAL A 223 -5.98 8.99 -24.77
N ILE A 224 -5.05 9.89 -25.11
CA ILE A 224 -3.60 9.65 -24.91
C ILE A 224 -3.31 9.40 -23.42
N PHE A 225 -3.89 10.19 -22.52
CA PHE A 225 -3.72 10.00 -21.07
C PHE A 225 -4.25 8.65 -20.60
N GLY A 226 -5.44 8.24 -21.05
CA GLY A 226 -6.01 6.94 -20.70
C GLY A 226 -5.14 5.78 -21.17
N ILE A 227 -4.63 5.85 -22.41
CA ILE A 227 -3.73 4.82 -22.96
C ILE A 227 -2.40 4.79 -22.20
N GLU A 228 -1.77 5.94 -21.99
CA GLU A 228 -0.50 6.06 -21.24
C GLU A 228 -0.65 5.49 -19.83
N ALA A 229 -1.69 5.89 -19.10
CA ALA A 229 -1.94 5.41 -17.75
C ALA A 229 -2.16 3.89 -17.72
N TYR A 230 -2.99 3.36 -18.64
CA TYR A 230 -3.24 1.93 -18.75
C TYR A 230 -1.97 1.14 -19.04
N LEU A 231 -1.18 1.56 -20.03
CA LEU A 231 0.06 0.86 -20.40
C LEU A 231 1.08 0.85 -19.26
N LEU A 232 1.26 1.97 -18.55
CA LEU A 232 2.20 2.05 -17.43
C LEU A 232 1.74 1.15 -16.26
N ILE A 233 0.45 1.17 -15.92
CA ILE A 233 -0.12 0.35 -14.83
C ILE A 233 0.01 -1.14 -15.15
N VAL A 234 -0.40 -1.57 -16.34
CA VAL A 234 -0.39 -3.01 -16.72
C VAL A 234 1.03 -3.58 -16.78
N ASN A 235 2.02 -2.78 -17.17
CA ASN A 235 3.41 -3.21 -17.23
C ASN A 235 4.17 -3.02 -15.90
N ASN A 236 3.52 -2.54 -14.84
CA ASN A 236 4.12 -2.36 -13.51
C ASN A 236 5.44 -1.54 -13.51
N ILE A 237 5.52 -0.55 -14.41
CA ILE A 237 6.66 0.38 -14.54
C ILE A 237 6.70 1.44 -13.41
N PRO A 238 5.56 2.00 -12.95
CA PRO A 238 5.54 3.06 -11.95
C PRO A 238 6.01 2.60 -10.56
N ILE A 239 6.75 3.45 -9.84
CA ILE A 239 6.88 3.33 -8.38
C ILE A 239 5.73 4.05 -7.66
N ASP A 240 5.21 5.11 -8.27
CA ASP A 240 3.98 5.82 -7.89
C ASP A 240 3.33 6.43 -9.16
N HIS A 241 2.07 6.85 -9.07
CA HIS A 241 1.22 7.24 -10.19
C HIS A 241 0.87 8.73 -10.17
N ASN A 242 1.82 9.60 -9.82
CA ASN A 242 1.57 11.03 -9.70
C ASN A 242 1.83 11.78 -11.01
N MET A 243 2.73 11.30 -11.87
CA MET A 243 3.28 12.09 -13.00
C MET A 243 3.15 11.37 -14.34
N TYR A 244 2.47 11.98 -15.31
CA TYR A 244 2.29 11.43 -16.66
C TYR A 244 2.64 12.47 -17.72
N ILE A 245 3.30 12.07 -18.81
CA ILE A 245 3.67 13.00 -19.89
C ILE A 245 2.42 13.68 -20.45
N SER A 246 1.33 12.93 -20.62
CA SER A 246 0.08 13.48 -21.13
C SER A 246 -0.61 14.48 -20.18
N LEU A 247 -0.30 14.52 -18.88
CA LEU A 247 -0.82 15.56 -17.99
C LEU A 247 -0.36 16.95 -18.43
N ALA A 248 0.85 17.06 -19.00
CA ALA A 248 1.35 18.30 -19.61
C ALA A 248 0.61 18.69 -20.90
N LEU A 249 -0.30 17.85 -21.41
CA LEU A 249 -1.16 18.11 -22.57
C LEU A 249 -2.62 18.32 -22.14
N VAL A 250 -3.20 17.34 -21.46
CA VAL A 250 -4.65 17.33 -21.16
C VAL A 250 -5.07 18.46 -20.24
N VAL A 251 -4.29 18.74 -19.19
CA VAL A 251 -4.67 19.74 -18.19
C VAL A 251 -4.59 21.18 -18.76
N PRO A 252 -3.55 21.56 -19.53
CA PRO A 252 -3.55 22.84 -20.24
C PRO A 252 -4.72 23.03 -21.20
N PHE A 253 -5.10 21.99 -21.96
CA PHE A 253 -6.25 22.08 -22.86
C PHE A 253 -7.58 22.20 -22.12
N ILE A 254 -7.76 21.47 -21.01
CA ILE A 254 -8.89 21.65 -20.10
C ILE A 254 -8.95 23.10 -19.60
N PHE A 255 -7.83 23.64 -19.12
CA PHE A 255 -7.75 25.01 -18.62
C PHE A 255 -8.10 26.06 -19.69
N ILE A 256 -7.60 25.90 -20.91
CA ILE A 256 -7.95 26.77 -22.05
C ILE A 256 -9.43 26.64 -22.42
N GLY A 257 -9.98 25.42 -22.42
CA GLY A 257 -11.41 25.19 -22.64
C GLY A 257 -12.27 25.95 -21.62
N LEU A 258 -11.86 25.93 -20.35
CA LEU A 258 -12.55 26.66 -19.27
C LEU A 258 -12.40 28.19 -19.38
N LEU A 259 -11.27 28.70 -19.90
CA LEU A 259 -11.11 30.13 -20.19
C LEU A 259 -12.05 30.63 -21.30
N ASN A 260 -12.39 29.75 -22.26
CA ASN A 260 -13.27 30.05 -23.39
C ASN A 260 -14.74 29.66 -23.13
N SER A 261 -15.04 29.09 -21.96
CA SER A 261 -16.38 28.68 -21.56
C SER A 261 -17.29 29.89 -21.32
N LYS A 262 -18.57 29.72 -21.67
CA LYS A 262 -19.65 30.71 -21.45
C LYS A 262 -20.46 30.46 -20.18
N ILE A 263 -20.07 29.48 -19.35
CA ILE A 263 -20.77 29.21 -18.08
C ILE A 263 -20.57 30.41 -17.16
N GLY A 264 -21.67 31.11 -16.85
CA GLY A 264 -21.73 32.19 -15.88
C GLY A 264 -22.51 31.78 -14.63
N ILE A 265 -21.99 32.10 -13.45
CA ILE A 265 -22.68 31.94 -12.18
C ILE A 265 -22.69 33.28 -11.43
N SER A 266 -23.50 33.39 -10.37
CA SER A 266 -23.49 34.62 -9.57
C SER A 266 -22.12 34.88 -8.95
N GLU A 267 -21.74 36.17 -8.83
CA GLU A 267 -20.46 36.59 -8.23
C GLU A 267 -20.25 35.95 -6.86
N ARG A 268 -21.33 35.85 -6.09
CA ARG A 268 -21.37 35.15 -4.81
C ARG A 268 -20.86 33.71 -4.91
N ARG A 269 -21.44 32.90 -5.80
CA ARG A 269 -21.06 31.49 -5.99
C ARG A 269 -19.62 31.37 -6.50
N SER A 270 -19.23 32.21 -7.44
CA SER A 270 -17.86 32.23 -7.99
C SER A 270 -16.81 32.49 -6.91
N LYS A 271 -17.04 33.48 -6.03
CA LYS A 271 -16.15 33.79 -4.91
C LYS A 271 -16.10 32.65 -3.89
N LEU A 272 -17.26 32.04 -3.58
CA LEU A 272 -17.34 30.88 -2.69
C LEU A 272 -16.50 29.72 -3.22
N PHE A 273 -16.71 29.28 -4.46
CA PHE A 273 -15.99 28.14 -5.04
C PHE A 273 -14.47 28.37 -5.08
N ARG A 274 -14.04 29.59 -5.44
CA ARG A 274 -12.62 29.96 -5.42
C ARG A 274 -11.98 29.79 -4.05
N ASP A 275 -12.65 30.26 -3.00
CA ASP A 275 -12.09 30.28 -1.66
C ASP A 275 -12.27 28.90 -0.98
N MET A 276 -13.36 28.16 -1.28
CA MET A 276 -13.62 26.80 -0.78
C MET A 276 -12.59 25.79 -1.26
N SER A 277 -12.12 25.86 -2.51
CA SER A 277 -11.22 24.84 -3.06
C SER A 277 -9.94 24.66 -2.22
N LEU A 278 -9.37 25.77 -1.73
CA LEU A 278 -8.17 25.74 -0.87
C LEU A 278 -8.49 25.15 0.50
N TRP A 279 -9.65 25.49 1.07
CA TRP A 279 -10.08 24.93 2.35
C TRP A 279 -10.31 23.42 2.26
N ILE A 280 -11.05 22.96 1.25
CA ILE A 280 -11.28 21.52 0.99
C ILE A 280 -9.95 20.79 0.88
N TYR A 281 -9.02 21.33 0.07
CA TYR A 281 -7.67 20.78 -0.06
C TYR A 281 -6.94 20.66 1.27
N CYS A 282 -6.99 21.66 2.15
CA CYS A 282 -6.21 21.60 3.38
C CYS A 282 -6.83 20.74 4.49
N ILE A 283 -8.16 20.63 4.55
CA ILE A 283 -8.87 19.98 5.66
C ILE A 283 -9.21 18.50 5.42
N HIS A 284 -9.24 18.05 4.17
CA HIS A 284 -9.80 16.72 3.87
C HIS A 284 -9.09 15.59 4.59
N GLU A 285 -7.76 15.65 4.70
CA GLU A 285 -7.02 14.63 5.41
C GLU A 285 -7.15 14.77 6.93
N LEU A 286 -7.29 15.97 7.51
CA LEU A 286 -7.68 16.13 8.92
C LEU A 286 -9.00 15.41 9.22
N VAL A 287 -9.98 15.57 8.33
CA VAL A 287 -11.28 14.90 8.42
C VAL A 287 -11.10 13.38 8.29
N MET A 288 -10.33 12.93 7.30
CA MET A 288 -10.04 11.52 7.07
C MET A 288 -9.36 10.85 8.28
N ILE A 289 -8.29 11.44 8.82
CA ILE A 289 -7.58 10.94 10.01
C ILE A 289 -8.54 10.88 11.22
N THR A 290 -9.40 11.88 11.38
CA THR A 290 -10.41 11.90 12.44
C THR A 290 -11.40 10.75 12.31
N ILE A 291 -11.90 10.47 11.10
CA ILE A 291 -12.79 9.34 10.82
C ILE A 291 -12.06 8.01 11.06
N MET A 292 -10.82 7.87 10.59
CA MET A 292 -10.02 6.66 10.83
C MET A 292 -9.82 6.39 12.33
N LYS A 293 -9.64 7.44 13.14
CA LYS A 293 -9.44 7.33 14.58
C LYS A 293 -10.72 6.99 15.35
N TYR A 294 -11.83 7.65 15.04
CA TYR A 294 -13.07 7.57 15.85
C TYR A 294 -14.19 6.74 15.22
N ALA A 295 -14.10 6.40 13.94
CA ALA A 295 -15.07 5.58 13.22
C ALA A 295 -14.37 4.59 12.27
N PRO A 296 -13.52 3.68 12.79
CA PRO A 296 -12.68 2.81 11.97
C PRO A 296 -13.47 1.89 11.02
N LYS A 297 -14.69 1.45 11.41
CA LYS A 297 -15.56 0.66 10.53
C LYS A 297 -15.97 1.41 9.27
N VAL A 298 -16.25 2.71 9.38
CA VAL A 298 -16.54 3.58 8.24
C VAL A 298 -15.32 3.70 7.34
N ALA A 299 -14.13 3.77 7.93
CA ALA A 299 -12.88 3.88 7.18
C ALA A 299 -12.50 2.59 6.42
N MET A 300 -13.14 1.45 6.69
CA MET A 300 -12.93 0.20 5.95
C MET A 300 -13.67 0.14 4.61
N HIS A 301 -14.64 1.03 4.37
CA HIS A 301 -15.40 1.09 3.12
C HIS A 301 -15.02 2.35 2.35
N SER A 302 -14.29 2.19 1.25
CA SER A 302 -13.72 3.31 0.50
C SER A 302 -14.77 4.26 -0.09
N VAL A 303 -15.92 3.75 -0.52
CA VAL A 303 -17.01 4.59 -1.03
C VAL A 303 -17.63 5.43 0.09
N ILE A 304 -17.87 4.82 1.24
CA ILE A 304 -18.48 5.51 2.39
C ILE A 304 -17.50 6.54 2.94
N LEU A 305 -16.23 6.16 3.11
CA LEU A 305 -15.16 7.05 3.55
C LEU A 305 -15.06 8.28 2.63
N PHE A 306 -15.03 8.08 1.30
CA PHE A 306 -15.04 9.17 0.33
C PHE A 306 -16.21 10.13 0.53
N LEU A 307 -17.45 9.61 0.61
CA LEU A 307 -18.65 10.43 0.74
C LEU A 307 -18.66 11.23 2.05
N VAL A 308 -18.26 10.61 3.17
CA VAL A 308 -18.21 11.27 4.48
C VAL A 308 -17.11 12.34 4.51
N VAL A 309 -15.90 12.02 4.04
CA VAL A 309 -14.79 12.97 3.98
C VAL A 309 -15.13 14.15 3.08
N ALA A 310 -15.67 13.89 1.89
CA ALA A 310 -16.09 14.95 0.96
C ALA A 310 -17.20 15.82 1.56
N GLY A 311 -18.25 15.22 2.12
CA GLY A 311 -19.38 15.93 2.71
C GLY A 311 -18.96 16.83 3.88
N ILE A 312 -18.18 16.30 4.82
CA ILE A 312 -17.68 17.08 5.97
C ILE A 312 -16.71 18.17 5.51
N SER A 313 -15.77 17.87 4.62
CA SER A 313 -14.79 18.84 4.13
C SER A 313 -15.45 19.99 3.38
N VAL A 314 -16.36 19.70 2.45
CA VAL A 314 -17.11 20.74 1.71
C VAL A 314 -17.90 21.62 2.68
N THR A 315 -18.50 21.02 3.72
CA THR A 315 -19.28 21.76 4.72
C THR A 315 -18.41 22.67 5.56
N ILE A 316 -17.29 22.19 6.10
CA ILE A 316 -16.33 23.00 6.87
C ILE A 316 -15.79 24.13 6.01
N ALA A 317 -15.37 23.83 4.76
CA ALA A 317 -14.88 24.84 3.83
C ALA A 317 -15.92 25.93 3.56
N TYR A 318 -17.18 25.54 3.35
CA TYR A 318 -18.28 26.47 3.15
C TYR A 318 -18.50 27.38 4.37
N ILE A 319 -18.54 26.81 5.59
CA ILE A 319 -18.68 27.58 6.83
C ILE A 319 -17.52 28.59 6.99
N ALA A 320 -16.30 28.17 6.67
CA ALA A 320 -15.10 28.98 6.81
C ALA A 320 -15.10 30.20 5.87
N VAL A 321 -15.70 30.09 4.68
CA VAL A 321 -15.65 31.16 3.66
C VAL A 321 -16.96 31.91 3.44
N ARG A 322 -18.12 31.38 3.84
CA ARG A 322 -19.43 32.00 3.54
C ARG A 322 -19.57 33.43 4.02
N LYS A 323 -18.95 33.77 5.17
CA LYS A 323 -18.96 35.14 5.73
C LYS A 323 -18.23 36.16 4.83
N LYS A 324 -17.34 35.71 3.95
CA LYS A 324 -16.60 36.55 3.00
C LYS A 324 -17.37 36.76 1.69
N SER A 325 -18.47 36.05 1.48
CA SER A 325 -19.27 36.14 0.25
C SER A 325 -20.19 37.37 0.25
N PRO A 326 -20.43 38.00 -0.92
CA PRO A 326 -21.49 38.99 -1.07
C PRO A 326 -22.83 38.47 -0.53
N ASP A 327 -23.65 39.37 0.02
CA ASP A 327 -25.03 39.10 0.46
C ASP A 327 -25.18 37.98 1.49
N TYR A 328 -24.13 37.68 2.28
CA TYR A 328 -24.16 36.64 3.31
C TYR A 328 -25.35 36.78 4.28
N GLN A 329 -25.69 38.00 4.70
CA GLN A 329 -26.78 38.23 5.66
C GLN A 329 -28.14 37.75 5.12
N THR A 330 -28.37 37.90 3.82
CA THR A 330 -29.61 37.51 3.14
C THR A 330 -29.83 36.00 3.16
N PHE A 331 -28.77 35.19 3.08
CA PHE A 331 -28.87 33.74 2.95
C PHE A 331 -28.57 32.95 4.24
N LYS A 332 -28.09 33.63 5.29
CA LYS A 332 -27.62 33.02 6.55
C LYS A 332 -28.55 31.95 7.13
N LYS A 333 -29.87 32.20 7.19
CA LYS A 333 -30.86 31.26 7.78
C LYS A 333 -31.02 29.98 6.94
N LYS A 334 -31.28 30.12 5.63
CA LYS A 334 -31.46 28.98 4.71
C LYS A 334 -30.21 28.11 4.63
N GLU A 335 -29.04 28.73 4.69
CA GLU A 335 -27.74 28.06 4.66
C GLU A 335 -27.41 27.34 5.98
N GLY A 336 -27.89 27.87 7.11
CA GLY A 336 -27.79 27.20 8.41
C GLY A 336 -28.48 25.83 8.41
N PHE A 337 -29.67 25.74 7.80
CA PHE A 337 -30.41 24.48 7.67
C PHE A 337 -29.69 23.46 6.79
N ILE A 338 -29.20 23.87 5.62
CA ILE A 338 -28.47 22.98 4.69
C ILE A 338 -27.19 22.43 5.36
N VAL A 339 -26.44 23.28 6.05
CA VAL A 339 -25.24 22.87 6.80
C VAL A 339 -25.60 21.85 7.89
N ALA A 340 -26.65 22.11 8.66
CA ALA A 340 -27.10 21.18 9.69
C ALA A 340 -27.55 19.84 9.09
N ALA A 341 -28.26 19.86 7.97
CA ALA A 341 -28.71 18.65 7.27
C ALA A 341 -27.54 17.80 6.76
N ILE A 342 -26.52 18.40 6.13
CA ILE A 342 -25.35 17.65 5.65
C ILE A 342 -24.57 17.05 6.82
N LEU A 343 -24.35 17.81 7.90
CA LEU A 343 -23.69 17.30 9.10
C LEU A 343 -24.49 16.17 9.75
N ALA A 344 -25.81 16.31 9.84
CA ALA A 344 -26.69 15.26 10.34
C ALA A 344 -26.61 14.00 9.48
N CYS A 345 -26.65 14.12 8.15
CA CYS A 345 -26.46 12.99 7.24
C CYS A 345 -25.09 12.31 7.44
N SER A 346 -24.00 13.07 7.54
CA SER A 346 -22.67 12.50 7.82
C SER A 346 -22.62 11.77 9.16
N VAL A 347 -23.22 12.33 10.22
CA VAL A 347 -23.31 11.68 11.53
C VAL A 347 -24.17 10.41 11.47
N LEU A 348 -25.30 10.44 10.75
CA LEU A 348 -26.15 9.28 10.55
C LEU A 348 -25.44 8.18 9.77
N ILE A 349 -24.68 8.51 8.73
CA ILE A 349 -23.86 7.55 7.97
C ILE A 349 -22.77 6.94 8.87
N ILE A 350 -22.13 7.75 9.71
CA ILE A 350 -21.14 7.25 10.68
C ILE A 350 -21.80 6.32 11.72
N ALA A 351 -22.96 6.70 12.24
CA ALA A 351 -23.71 5.90 13.20
C ALA A 351 -24.21 4.57 12.60
N ALA A 352 -24.75 4.62 11.37
CA ALA A 352 -25.17 3.44 10.61
C ALA A 352 -23.97 2.54 10.28
N GLY A 353 -22.85 3.14 9.86
CA GLY A 353 -21.55 2.50 9.63
C GLY A 353 -20.99 1.76 10.85
N ASN A 354 -21.29 2.26 12.06
CA ASN A 354 -20.86 1.67 13.31
C ASN A 354 -21.79 0.56 13.83
N SER A 355 -23.07 0.59 13.44
CA SER A 355 -24.04 -0.50 13.67
C SER A 355 -23.67 -1.74 12.85
N LYS A 356 -24.27 -2.90 13.14
CA LYS A 356 -23.96 -4.21 12.51
C LYS A 356 -24.26 -4.19 11.00
N LEU A 357 -23.42 -3.55 10.19
CA LEU A 357 -23.31 -3.83 8.78
C LEU A 357 -22.64 -5.20 8.64
N PRO A 358 -23.15 -6.08 7.77
CA PRO A 358 -22.43 -7.28 7.42
C PRO A 358 -21.06 -6.84 6.92
N SER A 359 -20.02 -7.39 7.53
CA SER A 359 -18.65 -7.20 7.11
C SER A 359 -18.48 -7.79 5.72
N THR A 360 -18.84 -7.04 4.68
CA THR A 360 -18.23 -7.24 3.37
C THR A 360 -16.79 -6.79 3.57
N GLN A 361 -15.94 -7.79 3.83
CA GLN A 361 -14.50 -7.67 3.81
C GLN A 361 -14.13 -7.05 2.47
N ALA A 362 -13.94 -5.72 2.44
CA ALA A 362 -12.98 -5.15 1.54
C ALA A 362 -11.64 -5.73 2.01
N THR A 363 -11.25 -6.82 1.37
CA THR A 363 -10.06 -7.60 1.68
C THR A 363 -8.83 -6.69 1.53
N ALA A 364 -8.37 -6.14 2.64
CA ALA A 364 -7.01 -5.64 2.78
C ALA A 364 -5.96 -6.78 2.65
N SER A 365 -6.40 -8.02 2.42
CA SER A 365 -5.59 -9.22 2.22
C SER A 365 -5.33 -9.59 0.76
N GLY A 366 -5.81 -8.80 -0.22
CA GLY A 366 -5.55 -9.08 -1.63
C GLY A 366 -4.07 -9.19 -2.01
N GLY A 367 -3.14 -8.73 -1.17
CA GLY A 367 -1.71 -8.73 -1.50
C GLY A 367 -1.05 -10.10 -1.65
N ALA A 368 -1.36 -11.07 -0.77
CA ALA A 368 -0.63 -12.35 -0.72
C ALA A 368 -1.08 -13.34 -1.80
N THR A 369 -2.40 -13.41 -2.07
CA THR A 369 -2.95 -14.28 -3.13
C THR A 369 -2.96 -13.62 -4.51
N ALA A 370 -2.88 -12.28 -4.61
CA ALA A 370 -2.88 -11.59 -5.92
C ALA A 370 -1.70 -11.95 -6.82
N ILE A 371 -0.63 -12.53 -6.27
CA ILE A 371 0.47 -13.05 -7.09
C ILE A 371 -0.04 -14.15 -8.05
N PHE A 372 -1.08 -14.88 -7.66
CA PHE A 372 -1.72 -15.95 -8.45
C PHE A 372 -2.75 -15.44 -9.45
N ASP A 373 -3.24 -14.20 -9.34
CA ASP A 373 -4.13 -13.58 -10.35
C ASP A 373 -3.44 -13.44 -11.72
N LYS A 374 -2.10 -13.46 -11.74
CA LYS A 374 -1.26 -13.37 -12.95
C LYS A 374 -1.00 -14.72 -13.62
N ILE A 375 -1.49 -15.82 -13.07
CA ILE A 375 -1.31 -17.16 -13.65
C ILE A 375 -2.37 -17.39 -14.73
N ASP A 376 -1.94 -17.84 -15.91
CA ASP A 376 -2.85 -18.24 -16.97
C ASP A 376 -3.47 -19.59 -16.60
N GLU A 377 -4.75 -19.59 -16.26
CA GLU A 377 -5.49 -20.81 -15.92
C GLU A 377 -5.72 -21.75 -17.10
N LYS A 378 -5.46 -21.27 -18.32
CA LYS A 378 -5.45 -22.09 -19.53
C LYS A 378 -4.07 -22.66 -19.85
N ALA A 379 -3.05 -22.31 -19.05
CA ALA A 379 -1.75 -22.95 -19.15
C ALA A 379 -1.88 -24.46 -18.85
N PRO A 380 -1.05 -25.31 -19.47
CA PRO A 380 -1.00 -26.72 -19.10
C PRO A 380 -0.76 -26.86 -17.59
N THR A 381 -1.63 -27.60 -16.91
CA THR A 381 -1.43 -27.98 -15.50
C THR A 381 -0.09 -28.68 -15.34
N SER A 382 0.61 -28.41 -14.24
CA SER A 382 1.83 -29.15 -13.93
C SER A 382 1.50 -30.63 -13.67
N ASN A 383 2.46 -31.55 -13.83
CA ASN A 383 2.30 -32.94 -13.37
C ASN A 383 2.57 -33.08 -11.86
N ILE A 384 2.65 -31.97 -11.13
CA ILE A 384 3.07 -31.94 -9.73
C ILE A 384 1.83 -32.08 -8.85
N ILE A 385 1.76 -33.20 -8.13
CA ILE A 385 0.68 -33.47 -7.16
C ILE A 385 1.10 -32.93 -5.79
N GLY A 386 2.35 -33.16 -5.38
CA GLY A 386 2.77 -32.94 -4.00
C GLY A 386 2.27 -34.06 -3.06
N PRO A 387 2.56 -33.97 -1.76
CA PRO A 387 2.09 -34.94 -0.76
C PRO A 387 0.57 -34.79 -0.56
N MET A 388 -0.19 -35.78 -1.03
CA MET A 388 -1.65 -35.76 -0.96
C MET A 388 -2.18 -37.15 -0.65
N TRP A 389 -3.17 -37.22 0.24
CA TRP A 389 -3.82 -38.46 0.65
C TRP A 389 -5.33 -38.33 0.55
N LYS A 390 -5.98 -39.42 0.18
CA LYS A 390 -7.40 -39.63 0.38
C LYS A 390 -7.58 -40.38 1.69
N ILE A 391 -8.33 -39.79 2.61
CA ILE A 391 -8.65 -40.38 3.91
C ILE A 391 -10.11 -40.79 3.87
N SER A 392 -10.41 -42.04 4.19
CA SER A 392 -11.77 -42.56 4.06
C SER A 392 -12.14 -43.60 5.11
N LYS A 393 -13.44 -43.67 5.40
CA LYS A 393 -14.09 -44.69 6.22
C LYS A 393 -15.52 -44.85 5.75
N ASP A 394 -15.91 -46.07 5.38
CA ASP A 394 -17.20 -46.35 4.74
C ASP A 394 -17.42 -45.46 3.49
N ASP A 395 -18.53 -44.72 3.40
CA ASP A 395 -18.82 -43.80 2.28
C ASP A 395 -18.22 -42.38 2.47
N GLU A 396 -17.59 -42.10 3.62
CA GLU A 396 -17.03 -40.80 3.96
C GLU A 396 -15.59 -40.67 3.44
N LYS A 397 -15.27 -39.52 2.81
CA LYS A 397 -13.92 -39.22 2.34
C LYS A 397 -13.55 -37.74 2.51
N ILE A 398 -12.29 -37.49 2.81
CA ILE A 398 -11.65 -36.18 2.70
C ILE A 398 -10.33 -36.30 1.94
N TYR A 399 -9.82 -35.18 1.46
CA TYR A 399 -8.44 -35.09 0.96
C TYR A 399 -7.57 -34.36 1.98
N LEU A 400 -6.41 -34.91 2.32
CA LEU A 400 -5.41 -34.27 3.15
C LEU A 400 -4.20 -33.92 2.28
N TYR A 401 -3.80 -32.65 2.30
CA TYR A 401 -2.77 -32.09 1.44
C TYR A 401 -1.65 -31.48 2.29
N GLY A 402 -0.42 -31.93 2.05
CA GLY A 402 0.77 -31.46 2.74
C GLY A 402 1.42 -30.29 2.03
N THR A 403 1.52 -29.13 2.67
CA THR A 403 2.13 -27.92 2.10
C THR A 403 3.53 -27.62 2.66
N VAL A 404 4.30 -26.85 1.90
CA VAL A 404 5.61 -26.29 2.28
C VAL A 404 5.57 -24.77 2.13
N ASN A 405 6.41 -24.05 2.87
CA ASN A 405 6.39 -22.58 2.95
C ASN A 405 7.21 -21.86 1.86
N PHE A 406 7.51 -22.55 0.74
CA PHE A 406 8.19 -21.98 -0.42
C PHE A 406 7.75 -22.70 -1.69
N GLY A 407 7.80 -22.02 -2.83
CA GLY A 407 7.41 -22.60 -4.10
C GLY A 407 7.66 -21.68 -5.28
N THR A 408 7.64 -22.26 -6.48
CA THR A 408 8.00 -21.58 -7.72
C THR A 408 6.82 -21.45 -8.67
N LYS A 409 6.81 -20.40 -9.49
CA LYS A 409 5.70 -20.09 -10.41
C LYS A 409 5.32 -21.26 -11.32
N ASP A 410 6.29 -22.04 -11.78
CA ASP A 410 6.13 -23.19 -12.70
C ASP A 410 5.32 -24.37 -12.11
N MET A 411 5.03 -24.35 -10.81
CA MET A 411 4.22 -25.38 -10.17
C MET A 411 2.73 -25.24 -10.48
N TYR A 412 2.29 -24.05 -10.92
CA TYR A 412 0.88 -23.68 -10.96
C TYR A 412 0.40 -23.41 -12.40
N PRO A 413 -0.83 -23.83 -12.77
CA PRO A 413 -1.77 -24.58 -11.96
C PRO A 413 -1.26 -25.96 -11.52
N LEU A 414 -1.71 -26.44 -10.36
CA LEU A 414 -1.28 -27.76 -9.83
C LEU A 414 -1.82 -28.89 -10.71
N SER A 415 -1.42 -30.14 -10.42
CA SER A 415 -1.92 -31.31 -11.14
C SER A 415 -3.45 -31.35 -11.19
N PRO A 416 -4.06 -31.81 -12.31
CA PRO A 416 -5.50 -31.98 -12.41
C PRO A 416 -6.09 -32.79 -11.26
N LYS A 417 -5.35 -33.77 -10.72
CA LYS A 417 -5.79 -34.55 -9.55
C LYS A 417 -6.01 -33.69 -8.30
N VAL A 418 -5.16 -32.69 -8.09
CA VAL A 418 -5.28 -31.75 -6.97
C VAL A 418 -6.41 -30.76 -7.25
N GLU A 419 -6.44 -30.18 -8.45
CA GLU A 419 -7.50 -29.24 -8.86
C GLU A 419 -8.90 -29.86 -8.77
N ASP A 420 -9.05 -31.10 -9.23
CA ASP A 420 -10.31 -31.82 -9.20
C ASP A 420 -10.73 -32.16 -7.77
N ALA A 421 -9.78 -32.52 -6.90
CA ALA A 421 -10.07 -32.76 -5.48
C ALA A 421 -10.54 -31.49 -4.76
N ILE A 422 -9.94 -30.34 -5.04
CA ILE A 422 -10.40 -29.04 -4.52
C ILE A 422 -11.83 -28.76 -5.01
N LYS A 423 -12.09 -28.89 -6.32
CA LYS A 423 -13.41 -28.62 -6.92
C LYS A 423 -14.51 -29.56 -6.45
N GLN A 424 -14.18 -30.82 -6.17
CA GLN A 424 -15.12 -31.82 -5.66
C GLN A 424 -15.42 -31.66 -4.17
N SER A 425 -14.67 -30.82 -3.47
CA SER A 425 -14.83 -30.60 -2.04
C SER A 425 -15.90 -29.55 -1.74
N GLU A 426 -16.62 -29.73 -0.65
CA GLU A 426 -17.67 -28.83 -0.16
C GLU A 426 -17.10 -27.65 0.64
N GLY A 427 -15.82 -27.72 1.02
CA GLY A 427 -15.11 -26.66 1.71
C GLY A 427 -13.61 -26.95 1.78
N LEU A 428 -12.85 -25.88 2.02
CA LEU A 428 -11.42 -25.92 2.28
C LEU A 428 -11.19 -25.75 3.79
N VAL A 429 -10.50 -26.69 4.40
CA VAL A 429 -9.97 -26.58 5.76
C VAL A 429 -8.50 -26.19 5.65
N VAL A 430 -8.10 -25.11 6.31
CA VAL A 430 -6.71 -24.63 6.38
C VAL A 430 -6.25 -24.51 7.82
N GLU A 431 -4.94 -24.58 8.05
CA GLU A 431 -4.36 -24.37 9.39
C GLU A 431 -4.82 -23.03 9.98
N ALA A 432 -4.59 -21.96 9.23
CA ALA A 432 -4.94 -20.60 9.58
C ALA A 432 -5.26 -19.79 8.31
N ASN A 433 -6.31 -18.98 8.35
CA ASN A 433 -6.69 -18.16 7.22
C ASN A 433 -6.00 -16.80 7.25
N SER A 434 -4.93 -16.69 6.49
CA SER A 434 -4.14 -15.47 6.38
C SER A 434 -4.94 -14.26 5.87
N ASN A 435 -6.09 -14.47 5.19
CA ASN A 435 -6.94 -13.37 4.72
C ASN A 435 -7.67 -12.62 5.86
N LYS A 436 -7.77 -13.20 7.05
CA LYS A 436 -8.40 -12.57 8.22
C LYS A 436 -7.44 -11.72 9.05
N ILE A 437 -6.15 -11.69 8.69
CA ILE A 437 -5.11 -11.03 9.46
C ILE A 437 -5.12 -9.52 9.18
N ASP A 438 -5.39 -8.72 10.23
CA ASP A 438 -5.10 -7.28 10.27
C ASP A 438 -3.59 -7.03 10.51
N PRO A 439 -2.86 -6.41 9.55
CA PRO A 439 -1.44 -6.10 9.71
C PRO A 439 -1.11 -5.25 10.94
N ARG A 440 -2.05 -4.41 11.40
CA ARG A 440 -1.84 -3.58 12.59
C ARG A 440 -1.73 -4.41 13.86
N LYS A 441 -2.60 -5.42 14.00
CA LYS A 441 -2.55 -6.33 15.15
C LYS A 441 -1.28 -7.15 15.16
N VAL A 442 -0.83 -7.63 13.99
CA VAL A 442 0.45 -8.34 13.89
C VAL A 442 1.60 -7.42 14.28
N ASN A 443 1.61 -6.18 13.80
CA ASN A 443 2.61 -5.20 14.20
C ASN A 443 2.62 -4.98 15.73
N ASP A 444 1.46 -4.93 16.38
CA ASP A 444 1.38 -4.82 17.84
C ASP A 444 1.87 -6.08 18.55
N MET A 445 1.63 -7.27 17.98
CA MET A 445 2.07 -8.56 18.55
C MET A 445 3.58 -8.78 18.44
N ILE A 446 4.22 -8.38 17.34
CA ILE A 446 5.66 -8.57 17.14
C ILE A 446 6.50 -7.57 17.94
N ASN A 447 5.91 -6.45 18.36
CA ASN A 447 6.62 -5.48 19.19
C ASN A 447 6.63 -5.91 20.66
N LEU A 448 7.78 -5.74 21.29
CA LEU A 448 7.96 -5.78 22.73
C LEU A 448 7.23 -4.61 23.40
N LYS A 449 7.09 -4.69 24.73
CA LYS A 449 6.49 -3.62 25.53
C LYS A 449 7.28 -2.32 25.36
N GLN A 450 6.58 -1.19 25.49
CA GLN A 450 7.18 0.13 25.30
C GLN A 450 8.42 0.34 26.20
N GLY A 451 9.55 0.74 25.59
CA GLY A 451 10.83 0.96 26.28
C GLY A 451 11.67 -0.32 26.43
N ASP A 452 11.16 -1.45 25.96
CA ASP A 452 11.90 -2.70 25.91
C ASP A 452 12.60 -2.92 24.57
N THR A 453 13.61 -3.77 24.58
CA THR A 453 14.44 -4.02 23.40
C THR A 453 14.91 -5.47 23.35
N TYR A 454 14.94 -6.09 22.18
CA TYR A 454 15.38 -7.48 22.04
C TYR A 454 16.80 -7.72 22.56
N GLU A 455 17.66 -6.70 22.51
CA GLU A 455 19.04 -6.71 23.04
C GLU A 455 19.11 -7.01 24.55
N LYS A 456 18.00 -6.91 25.30
CA LYS A 456 17.93 -7.32 26.73
C LYS A 456 17.54 -8.77 26.93
N HIS A 457 16.99 -9.41 25.91
CA HIS A 457 16.44 -10.77 25.95
C HIS A 457 17.39 -11.81 25.35
N VAL A 458 18.47 -11.36 24.72
CA VAL A 458 19.43 -12.24 24.03
C VAL A 458 20.85 -11.85 24.40
N SER A 459 21.78 -12.78 24.23
CA SER A 459 23.20 -12.58 24.48
C SER A 459 23.83 -11.60 23.48
N LYS A 460 24.98 -11.03 23.87
CA LYS A 460 25.76 -10.14 23.00
C LYS A 460 26.15 -10.81 21.67
N GLU A 461 26.45 -12.10 21.69
CA GLU A 461 26.77 -12.88 20.50
C GLU A 461 25.60 -12.89 19.51
N ALA A 462 24.36 -13.13 19.99
CA ALA A 462 23.16 -13.10 19.15
C ALA A 462 22.92 -11.72 18.53
N ILE A 463 23.17 -10.65 19.29
CA ILE A 463 23.07 -9.26 18.80
C ILE A 463 24.07 -9.00 17.68
N ASP A 464 25.33 -9.42 17.86
CA ASP A 464 26.40 -9.20 16.89
C ASP A 464 26.11 -9.97 15.59
N ILE A 465 25.68 -11.24 15.69
CA ILE A 465 25.25 -12.06 14.54
C ILE A 465 24.10 -11.39 13.79
N TYR A 466 23.07 -10.92 14.50
CA TYR A 466 21.92 -10.28 13.86
C TYR A 466 22.29 -8.96 13.17
N LYS A 467 23.14 -8.14 13.79
CA LYS A 467 23.66 -6.90 13.15
C LYS A 467 24.41 -7.19 11.87
N ASP A 468 25.20 -8.27 11.83
CA ASP A 468 25.92 -8.65 10.63
C ASP A 468 24.97 -9.13 9.53
N LYS A 469 23.88 -9.84 9.87
CA LYS A 469 22.80 -10.19 8.94
C LYS A 469 22.07 -8.96 8.38
N VAL A 470 21.77 -7.98 9.23
CA VAL A 470 21.18 -6.72 8.77
C VAL A 470 22.07 -6.03 7.74
N LYS A 471 23.39 -5.95 7.97
CA LYS A 471 24.34 -5.38 6.98
C LYS A 471 24.39 -6.18 5.68
N GLU A 472 24.23 -7.50 5.76
CA GLU A 472 24.13 -8.36 4.58
C GLU A 472 22.88 -8.02 3.76
N PHE A 473 21.72 -7.88 4.43
CA PHE A 473 20.48 -7.47 3.78
C PHE A 473 20.50 -6.06 3.22
N GLU A 474 21.20 -5.11 3.85
CA GLU A 474 21.38 -3.78 3.27
C GLU A 474 22.04 -3.83 1.88
N LYS A 475 22.98 -4.78 1.70
CA LYS A 475 23.62 -5.03 0.40
C LYS A 475 22.68 -5.72 -0.58
N ILE A 476 22.00 -6.79 -0.14
CA ILE A 476 21.08 -7.59 -0.97
C ILE A 476 19.91 -6.73 -1.47
N LEU A 477 19.31 -5.93 -0.58
CA LEU A 477 18.16 -5.08 -0.87
C LEU A 477 18.56 -3.71 -1.45
N ASN A 478 19.85 -3.41 -1.53
CA ASN A 478 20.40 -2.11 -1.94
C ASN A 478 19.71 -0.92 -1.23
N THR A 479 19.45 -1.08 0.08
CA THR A 479 18.76 -0.09 0.90
C THR A 479 19.34 -0.08 2.31
N LYS A 480 19.40 1.08 2.96
CA LYS A 480 19.82 1.16 4.37
C LYS A 480 18.68 0.74 5.28
N ILE A 481 18.99 -0.09 6.26
CA ILE A 481 18.04 -0.56 7.28
C ILE A 481 18.30 0.23 8.56
N ASP A 482 17.28 0.93 9.02
CA ASP A 482 17.33 1.66 10.28
C ASP A 482 17.26 0.67 11.46
N TYR A 483 18.42 0.27 11.96
CA TYR A 483 18.55 -0.70 13.04
C TYR A 483 17.81 -0.29 14.32
N GLU A 484 17.65 1.01 14.60
CA GLU A 484 16.90 1.45 15.79
C GLU A 484 15.42 1.05 15.74
N LYS A 485 14.86 0.87 14.54
CA LYS A 485 13.48 0.37 14.36
C LYS A 485 13.34 -1.13 14.60
N LEU A 486 14.44 -1.87 14.63
CA LEU A 486 14.44 -3.31 14.91
C LEU A 486 14.51 -3.63 16.40
N LYS A 487 15.06 -2.71 17.20
CA LYS A 487 15.18 -2.88 18.65
C LYS A 487 13.88 -3.26 19.38
N PRO A 488 12.72 -2.64 19.11
CA PRO A 488 11.49 -2.98 19.82
C PRO A 488 10.84 -4.28 19.34
N ILE A 489 11.39 -5.02 18.37
CA ILE A 489 10.77 -6.23 17.80
C ILE A 489 11.23 -7.46 18.59
N LYS A 490 10.36 -8.45 18.78
CA LYS A 490 10.68 -9.72 19.46
C LYS A 490 11.82 -10.48 18.74
N PRO A 491 12.80 -11.04 19.48
CA PRO A 491 13.99 -11.68 18.90
C PRO A 491 13.68 -12.92 18.03
N SER A 492 12.67 -13.71 18.41
CA SER A 492 12.15 -14.84 17.62
C SER A 492 11.66 -14.42 16.24
N TYR A 493 10.89 -13.33 16.18
CA TYR A 493 10.40 -12.76 14.93
C TYR A 493 11.56 -12.20 14.08
N LEU A 494 12.57 -11.58 14.71
CA LEU A 494 13.78 -11.13 14.00
C LEU A 494 14.53 -12.30 13.35
N ALA A 495 14.64 -13.44 14.04
CA ALA A 495 15.24 -14.66 13.49
C ALA A 495 14.44 -15.21 12.31
N MET A 496 13.13 -15.36 12.48
CA MET A 496 12.22 -15.86 11.43
C MET A 496 12.25 -14.94 10.19
N ASN A 497 12.12 -13.62 10.39
CA ASN A 497 12.12 -12.65 9.30
C ASN A 497 13.45 -12.61 8.53
N CYS A 498 14.57 -12.89 9.19
CA CYS A 498 15.87 -13.04 8.54
C CYS A 498 15.85 -14.20 7.52
N ILE A 499 15.37 -15.37 7.93
CA ILE A 499 15.25 -16.55 7.06
C ILE A 499 14.30 -16.26 5.90
N ASP A 500 13.14 -15.67 6.18
CA ASP A 500 12.15 -15.29 5.17
C ASP A 500 12.72 -14.29 4.16
N THR A 501 13.54 -13.35 4.60
CA THR A 501 14.16 -12.35 3.72
C THR A 501 15.07 -13.03 2.70
N TYR A 502 15.92 -13.98 3.12
CA TYR A 502 16.75 -14.76 2.19
C TYR A 502 15.92 -15.47 1.13
N ILE A 503 14.84 -16.16 1.55
CA ILE A 503 13.93 -16.87 0.64
C ILE A 503 13.31 -15.90 -0.37
N GLN A 504 12.81 -14.76 0.10
CA GLN A 504 12.12 -13.78 -0.74
C GLN A 504 13.03 -13.02 -1.70
N THR A 505 14.30 -12.84 -1.35
CA THR A 505 15.31 -12.20 -2.21
C THR A 505 15.94 -13.15 -3.21
N TYR A 506 15.73 -14.46 -3.06
CA TYR A 506 16.31 -15.45 -3.96
C TYR A 506 15.50 -15.59 -5.25
N LYS A 507 15.94 -14.90 -6.31
CA LYS A 507 15.36 -14.91 -7.67
C LYS A 507 13.87 -14.50 -7.73
N ASP A 508 13.41 -13.96 -8.86
CA ASP A 508 12.06 -13.37 -8.99
C ASP A 508 10.88 -14.36 -8.90
N ASN A 509 11.13 -15.66 -8.68
CA ASN A 509 10.13 -16.72 -8.85
C ASN A 509 9.80 -17.54 -7.60
N VAL A 510 10.36 -17.28 -6.41
CA VAL A 510 10.23 -18.21 -5.24
C VAL A 510 9.18 -17.78 -4.18
N ARG A 511 8.21 -16.96 -4.59
CA ARG A 511 7.14 -16.43 -3.71
C ARG A 511 5.78 -17.10 -3.93
N TYR A 512 5.74 -18.23 -4.65
CA TYR A 512 4.49 -18.89 -5.03
C TYR A 512 4.25 -20.12 -4.12
N TYR A 513 3.70 -19.88 -2.92
CA TYR A 513 3.52 -20.92 -1.90
C TYR A 513 2.27 -21.78 -2.14
N PRO A 514 2.35 -23.13 -1.97
CA PRO A 514 1.21 -24.02 -2.18
C PRO A 514 -0.03 -23.69 -1.34
N ASN A 515 0.17 -23.34 -0.06
CA ASN A 515 -0.92 -22.95 0.84
C ASN A 515 -1.66 -21.69 0.35
N LEU A 516 -0.93 -20.68 -0.13
CA LEU A 516 -1.52 -19.47 -0.70
C LEU A 516 -2.25 -19.75 -2.02
N TYR A 517 -1.76 -20.68 -2.83
CA TYR A 517 -2.44 -21.10 -4.05
C TYR A 517 -3.77 -21.79 -3.75
N ILE A 518 -3.80 -22.70 -2.78
CA ILE A 518 -5.01 -23.42 -2.38
C ILE A 518 -6.05 -22.42 -1.83
N LEU A 519 -5.64 -21.47 -1.00
CA LEU A 519 -6.48 -20.36 -0.54
C LEU A 519 -6.99 -19.49 -1.72
N TYR A 520 -6.14 -19.19 -2.69
CA TYR A 520 -6.53 -18.48 -3.92
C TYR A 520 -7.62 -19.26 -4.68
N ARG A 521 -7.46 -20.57 -4.88
CA ARG A 521 -8.44 -21.44 -5.55
C ARG A 521 -9.76 -21.48 -4.79
N ALA A 522 -9.75 -21.66 -3.47
CA ALA A 522 -10.97 -21.66 -2.66
C ALA A 522 -11.73 -20.33 -2.73
N ASN A 523 -11.03 -19.19 -2.66
CA ASN A 523 -11.66 -17.88 -2.82
C ASN A 523 -12.29 -17.71 -4.22
N LYS A 524 -11.59 -18.16 -5.26
CA LYS A 524 -12.04 -18.06 -6.66
C LYS A 524 -13.26 -18.94 -6.94
N ASP A 525 -13.23 -20.16 -6.43
CA ASP A 525 -14.32 -21.15 -6.58
C ASP A 525 -15.44 -20.93 -5.55
N LYS A 526 -15.30 -19.94 -4.65
CA LYS A 526 -16.23 -19.59 -3.56
C LYS A 526 -16.50 -20.76 -2.61
N LEU A 527 -15.49 -21.58 -2.36
CA LEU A 527 -15.54 -22.64 -1.37
C LEU A 527 -15.54 -22.02 0.04
N PRO A 528 -16.38 -22.51 0.97
CA PRO A 528 -16.28 -22.17 2.38
C PRO A 528 -14.88 -22.49 2.91
N ILE A 529 -14.25 -21.52 3.58
CA ILE A 529 -12.94 -21.69 4.22
C ILE A 529 -13.16 -21.86 5.73
N ILE A 530 -12.63 -22.96 6.27
CA ILE A 530 -12.69 -23.35 7.67
C ILE A 530 -11.26 -23.32 8.22
N GLU A 531 -11.08 -22.69 9.39
CA GLU A 531 -9.79 -22.63 10.07
C GLU A 531 -9.68 -23.73 11.10
N ILE A 532 -8.54 -24.44 11.14
CA ILE A 532 -8.22 -25.34 12.23
C ILE A 532 -7.88 -24.51 13.47
N THR A 533 -7.04 -23.49 13.37
CA THR A 533 -6.69 -22.59 14.49
C THR A 533 -6.90 -21.12 14.15
N ASP A 534 -7.02 -20.28 15.18
CA ASP A 534 -7.07 -18.83 14.99
C ASP A 534 -5.74 -18.34 14.41
N PRO A 535 -5.75 -17.52 13.33
CA PRO A 535 -4.52 -17.09 12.68
C PRO A 535 -3.62 -16.23 13.58
N TYR A 536 -4.15 -15.57 14.61
CA TYR A 536 -3.33 -14.84 15.58
C TYR A 536 -2.71 -15.78 16.60
N THR A 537 -3.38 -16.85 17.01
CA THR A 537 -2.78 -17.88 17.88
C THR A 537 -1.57 -18.53 17.22
N SER A 538 -1.68 -18.90 15.93
CA SER A 538 -0.54 -19.46 15.19
C SER A 538 0.67 -18.51 15.15
N ILE A 539 0.44 -17.21 14.87
CA ILE A 539 1.51 -16.20 14.90
C ILE A 539 2.09 -16.07 16.31
N GLN A 540 1.23 -16.04 17.33
CA GLN A 540 1.62 -15.87 18.71
C GLN A 540 2.55 -17.00 19.16
N ASP A 541 2.18 -18.25 18.89
CA ASP A 541 2.96 -19.43 19.27
C ASP A 541 4.35 -19.44 18.62
N SER A 542 4.50 -18.88 17.41
CA SER A 542 5.79 -18.77 16.72
C SER A 542 6.69 -17.63 17.24
N ILE A 543 6.12 -16.60 17.87
CA ILE A 543 6.89 -15.41 18.31
C ILE A 543 7.04 -15.31 19.83
N ASP A 544 6.15 -15.90 20.61
CA ASP A 544 6.18 -15.91 22.07
C ASP A 544 6.93 -17.12 22.61
N VAL A 545 8.22 -17.20 22.25
CA VAL A 545 9.12 -18.28 22.70
C VAL A 545 9.96 -17.82 23.90
N PRO A 546 10.49 -18.75 24.73
CA PRO A 546 11.42 -18.41 25.79
C PRO A 546 12.68 -17.68 25.29
N ASP A 547 13.22 -16.77 26.10
CA ASP A 547 14.43 -15.99 25.76
C ASP A 547 15.61 -16.89 25.33
N GLU A 548 15.79 -18.05 25.95
CA GLU A 548 16.83 -19.03 25.57
C GLU A 548 16.63 -19.57 24.15
N VAL A 549 15.39 -19.84 23.75
CA VAL A 549 15.04 -20.29 22.39
C VAL A 549 15.25 -19.16 21.40
N ALA A 550 14.81 -17.94 21.74
CA ALA A 550 15.00 -16.79 20.86
C ALA A 550 16.48 -16.41 20.67
N ASP A 551 17.31 -16.50 21.73
CA ASP A 551 18.76 -16.33 21.66
C ASP A 551 19.40 -17.39 20.76
N ALA A 552 19.04 -18.66 20.95
CA ALA A 552 19.54 -19.75 20.12
C ALA A 552 19.15 -19.57 18.63
N SER A 553 17.90 -19.18 18.35
CA SER A 553 17.43 -18.92 16.98
C SER A 553 18.21 -17.81 16.28
N LEU A 554 18.53 -16.71 16.98
CA LEU A 554 19.38 -15.66 16.42
C LEU A 554 20.83 -16.13 16.19
N LYS A 555 21.38 -16.96 17.08
CA LYS A 555 22.74 -17.52 16.90
C LYS A 555 22.82 -18.49 15.72
N LEU A 556 21.79 -19.29 15.50
CA LEU A 556 21.71 -20.22 14.38
C LEU A 556 21.78 -19.52 13.01
N LEU A 557 21.42 -18.22 12.93
CA LEU A 557 21.59 -17.41 11.71
C LEU A 557 23.05 -17.34 11.24
N LYS A 558 24.05 -17.58 12.11
CA LYS A 558 25.46 -17.74 11.73
C LYS A 558 25.64 -18.78 10.61
N TYR A 559 24.82 -19.82 10.60
CA TYR A 559 24.88 -20.94 9.65
C TYR A 559 23.84 -20.83 8.51
N TYR A 560 23.22 -19.66 8.35
CA TYR A 560 22.21 -19.39 7.33
C TYR A 560 22.60 -18.20 6.45
N ASN A 561 22.70 -18.41 5.14
CA ASN A 561 23.07 -17.43 4.13
C ASN A 561 22.38 -17.74 2.78
N GLU A 562 22.68 -16.95 1.75
CA GLU A 562 22.11 -17.13 0.41
C GLU A 562 22.26 -18.54 -0.19
N ASN A 563 23.34 -19.26 0.15
CA ASN A 563 23.58 -20.61 -0.36
C ASN A 563 22.66 -21.66 0.27
N ASN A 564 22.10 -21.40 1.47
CA ASN A 564 21.13 -22.29 2.10
C ASN A 564 19.84 -22.44 1.29
N MET A 565 19.61 -21.55 0.31
CA MET A 565 18.46 -21.68 -0.57
C MET A 565 18.53 -22.92 -1.48
N SER A 566 19.71 -23.44 -1.80
CA SER A 566 19.82 -24.72 -2.52
C SER A 566 19.20 -25.88 -1.72
N LYS A 567 19.42 -25.91 -0.40
CA LYS A 567 18.84 -26.88 0.53
C LYS A 567 17.31 -26.75 0.60
N ASN A 568 16.80 -25.52 0.61
CA ASN A 568 15.35 -25.28 0.51
C ASN A 568 14.78 -25.76 -0.83
N LEU A 569 15.48 -25.53 -1.95
CA LEU A 569 15.06 -26.07 -3.25
C LEU A 569 15.08 -27.60 -3.29
N ASP A 570 16.00 -28.26 -2.59
CA ASP A 570 16.00 -29.71 -2.46
C ASP A 570 14.76 -30.24 -1.73
N ILE A 571 14.30 -29.54 -0.69
CA ILE A 571 13.02 -29.84 -0.04
C ILE A 571 11.86 -29.62 -1.03
N LEU A 572 11.90 -28.57 -1.87
CA LEU A 572 10.86 -28.33 -2.87
C LEU A 572 10.81 -29.46 -3.89
N ASN A 573 11.98 -29.92 -4.33
CA ASN A 573 12.10 -31.00 -5.30
C ASN A 573 11.59 -32.33 -4.71
N ALA A 574 11.90 -32.63 -3.44
CA ALA A 574 11.31 -33.76 -2.73
C ALA A 574 9.79 -33.60 -2.54
N TRP A 575 9.33 -32.38 -2.27
CA TRP A 575 7.90 -32.09 -2.18
C TRP A 575 7.19 -32.35 -3.52
N LYS A 576 7.79 -31.97 -4.64
CA LYS A 576 7.24 -32.20 -6.00
C LYS A 576 7.04 -33.69 -6.32
N THR A 577 7.79 -34.60 -5.70
CA THR A 577 7.61 -36.06 -5.87
C THR A 577 6.55 -36.67 -4.95
N GLY A 578 6.06 -35.90 -3.96
CA GLY A 578 5.14 -36.40 -2.94
C GLY A 578 5.79 -37.36 -1.92
N ASN A 579 7.12 -37.49 -1.90
CA ASN A 579 7.83 -38.38 -1.00
C ASN A 579 7.97 -37.77 0.40
N LEU A 580 7.03 -38.06 1.28
CA LEU A 580 7.01 -37.50 2.64
C LEU A 580 8.26 -37.85 3.47
N GLU A 581 8.81 -39.06 3.33
CA GLU A 581 10.02 -39.46 4.06
C GLU A 581 11.23 -38.61 3.63
N GLU A 582 11.42 -38.42 2.33
CA GLU A 582 12.50 -37.61 1.78
C GLU A 582 12.37 -36.13 2.18
N ILE A 583 11.15 -35.59 2.18
CA ILE A 583 10.88 -34.21 2.63
C ILE A 583 11.34 -34.04 4.09
N ASN A 584 10.96 -34.94 4.99
CA ASN A 584 11.31 -34.83 6.41
C ASN A 584 12.81 -34.96 6.66
N ASN A 585 13.49 -35.86 5.95
CA ASN A 585 14.94 -35.99 6.05
C ASN A 585 15.65 -34.70 5.67
N LYS A 586 15.13 -33.97 4.68
CA LYS A 586 15.71 -32.70 4.20
C LYS A 586 15.32 -31.48 5.07
N LEU A 587 14.14 -31.48 5.70
CA LEU A 587 13.73 -30.39 6.60
C LEU A 587 14.71 -30.19 7.77
N ASN A 588 15.37 -31.25 8.21
CA ASN A 588 16.35 -31.21 9.30
C ASN A 588 17.77 -30.75 8.84
N ASP A 589 18.00 -30.54 7.55
CA ASP A 589 19.32 -30.22 6.99
C ASP A 589 19.32 -28.88 6.22
N VAL A 590 18.73 -27.83 6.81
CA VAL A 590 18.64 -26.50 6.18
C VAL A 590 19.83 -25.58 6.45
N TYR A 591 20.71 -25.93 7.39
CA TYR A 591 21.88 -25.12 7.79
C TYR A 591 23.17 -25.56 7.09
N ILE A 592 24.09 -24.62 6.82
CA ILE A 592 25.43 -24.92 6.29
C ILE A 592 26.41 -24.74 7.44
N VAL A 593 26.89 -25.86 7.98
CA VAL A 593 27.66 -25.89 9.24
C VAL A 593 29.09 -26.37 8.97
N PRO A 594 30.11 -25.53 9.22
CA PRO A 594 31.51 -25.94 9.17
C PRO A 594 31.82 -27.09 10.16
N ASP A 595 32.75 -27.99 9.81
CA ASP A 595 33.06 -29.17 10.63
C ASP A 595 33.45 -28.81 12.07
N GLU A 596 34.22 -27.74 12.25
CA GLU A 596 34.69 -27.22 13.54
C GLU A 596 33.57 -26.63 14.42
N GLU A 597 32.41 -26.32 13.84
CA GLU A 597 31.27 -25.70 14.53
C GLU A 597 30.12 -26.68 14.78
N LYS A 598 30.25 -27.95 14.36
CA LYS A 598 29.19 -28.97 14.47
C LYS A 598 28.68 -29.18 15.89
N GLU A 599 29.58 -29.16 16.89
CA GLU A 599 29.19 -29.35 18.29
C GLU A 599 28.37 -28.17 18.82
N ASN A 600 28.82 -26.94 18.52
CA ASN A 600 28.11 -25.72 18.90
C ASN A 600 26.75 -25.62 18.20
N PHE A 601 26.71 -25.88 16.89
CA PHE A 601 25.47 -25.96 16.13
C PHE A 601 24.51 -26.98 16.75
N LYS A 602 24.98 -28.20 17.04
CA LYS A 602 24.14 -29.25 17.65
C LYS A 602 23.55 -28.80 18.98
N LYS A 603 24.32 -28.12 19.82
CA LYS A 603 23.84 -27.58 21.10
C LYS A 603 22.75 -26.54 20.88
N LEU A 604 22.96 -25.55 20.01
CA LEU A 604 21.99 -24.49 19.72
C LEU A 604 20.73 -25.04 19.05
N ASN A 605 20.91 -25.91 18.05
CA ASN A 605 19.81 -26.52 17.31
C ASN A 605 18.94 -27.36 18.23
N ASN A 606 19.53 -28.14 19.15
CA ASN A 606 18.77 -28.93 20.12
C ASN A 606 17.86 -28.08 21.02
N ILE A 607 18.28 -26.87 21.42
CA ILE A 607 17.44 -25.97 22.22
C ILE A 607 16.18 -25.60 21.44
N VAL A 608 16.34 -25.21 20.17
CA VAL A 608 15.23 -24.80 19.30
C VAL A 608 14.35 -25.99 18.95
N THR A 609 14.94 -27.10 18.50
CA THR A 609 14.17 -28.27 18.07
C THR A 609 13.42 -28.95 19.21
N GLN A 610 13.96 -29.00 20.44
CA GLN A 610 13.22 -29.56 21.59
C GLN A 610 11.97 -28.74 21.93
N TYR A 611 12.07 -27.41 21.81
CA TYR A 611 10.91 -26.53 21.99
C TYR A 611 9.90 -26.74 20.86
N ASP A 612 10.38 -26.73 19.61
CA ASP A 612 9.53 -26.92 18.42
C ASP A 612 8.85 -28.28 18.41
N ASP A 613 9.53 -29.36 18.79
CA ASP A 613 8.97 -30.71 18.90
C ASP A 613 7.83 -30.76 19.94
N THR A 614 8.02 -30.09 21.08
CA THR A 614 7.00 -30.02 22.13
C THR A 614 5.74 -29.28 21.64
N CYS A 615 5.92 -28.15 20.96
CA CYS A 615 4.82 -27.38 20.37
C CYS A 615 4.15 -28.18 19.24
N THR A 616 4.93 -28.80 18.37
CA THR A 616 4.49 -29.60 17.23
C THR A 616 3.66 -30.79 17.68
N LEU A 617 4.06 -31.51 18.72
CA LEU A 617 3.29 -32.64 19.27
C LEU A 617 1.90 -32.21 19.77
N LYS A 618 1.80 -31.03 20.40
CA LYS A 618 0.51 -30.46 20.82
C LYS A 618 -0.37 -30.13 19.62
N ILE A 619 0.21 -29.50 18.60
CA ILE A 619 -0.49 -29.13 17.36
C ILE A 619 -0.96 -30.36 16.59
N LYS A 620 -0.11 -31.38 16.42
CA LYS A 620 -0.45 -32.65 15.76
C LYS A 620 -1.72 -33.26 16.36
N LYS A 621 -1.77 -33.40 17.69
CA LYS A 621 -2.95 -33.93 18.40
C LYS A 621 -4.20 -33.08 18.19
N GLU A 622 -4.08 -31.76 18.32
CA GLU A 622 -5.21 -30.85 18.10
C GLU A 622 -5.76 -30.94 16.67
N TYR A 623 -4.86 -30.99 15.68
CA TYR A 623 -5.20 -31.03 14.27
C TYR A 623 -5.82 -32.39 13.93
N THR A 624 -5.27 -33.51 14.42
CA THR A 624 -5.85 -34.84 14.26
C THR A 624 -7.28 -34.88 14.78
N GLU A 625 -7.56 -34.36 15.99
CA GLU A 625 -8.92 -34.37 16.56
C GLU A 625 -9.91 -33.52 15.74
N LYS A 626 -9.47 -32.36 15.24
CA LYS A 626 -10.32 -31.52 14.37
C LYS A 626 -10.57 -32.18 13.03
N ILE A 627 -9.55 -32.79 12.42
CA ILE A 627 -9.66 -33.51 11.15
C ILE A 627 -10.58 -34.73 11.30
N ASP A 628 -10.45 -35.50 12.39
CA ASP A 628 -11.38 -36.59 12.73
C ASP A 628 -12.82 -36.11 12.85
N GLY A 629 -13.04 -34.94 13.47
CA GLY A 629 -14.34 -34.28 13.50
C GLY A 629 -14.88 -33.93 12.11
N TYR A 630 -14.04 -33.36 11.25
CA TYR A 630 -14.42 -33.00 9.88
C TYR A 630 -14.77 -34.20 9.00
N ILE A 631 -14.13 -35.35 9.21
CA ILE A 631 -14.51 -36.60 8.53
C ILE A 631 -15.92 -37.02 8.95
N LYS A 632 -16.19 -37.01 10.27
CA LYS A 632 -17.49 -37.39 10.87
C LYS A 632 -18.65 -36.45 10.53
N ASP A 633 -18.36 -35.21 10.10
CA ASP A 633 -19.35 -34.25 9.62
C ASP A 633 -20.03 -34.67 8.30
N LYS A 634 -19.60 -35.80 7.69
CA LYS A 634 -20.15 -36.37 6.45
C LYS A 634 -20.10 -35.42 5.26
N LYS A 635 -19.08 -34.56 5.24
CA LYS A 635 -18.80 -33.61 4.17
C LYS A 635 -17.45 -33.89 3.55
N ASN A 636 -17.36 -33.71 2.24
CA ASN A 636 -16.12 -33.91 1.52
C ASN A 636 -15.25 -32.63 1.64
N TYR A 637 -14.32 -32.60 2.58
CA TYR A 637 -13.41 -31.47 2.73
C TYR A 637 -12.06 -31.70 2.03
N PHE A 638 -11.48 -30.62 1.52
CA PHE A 638 -10.05 -30.55 1.19
C PHE A 638 -9.35 -29.94 2.40
N VAL A 639 -8.45 -30.67 3.03
CA VAL A 639 -7.74 -30.27 4.24
C VAL A 639 -6.29 -29.99 3.89
N GLU A 640 -5.83 -28.78 4.19
CA GLU A 640 -4.47 -28.32 3.97
C GLU A 640 -3.74 -28.17 5.31
N VAL A 641 -2.59 -28.84 5.44
CA VAL A 641 -1.70 -28.75 6.60
C VAL A 641 -0.23 -28.79 6.16
N SER A 642 0.64 -28.18 6.94
CA SER A 642 2.09 -28.20 6.75
C SER A 642 2.63 -29.63 6.86
N VAL A 643 3.54 -30.01 5.96
CA VAL A 643 4.11 -31.38 5.90
C VAL A 643 4.75 -31.86 7.20
N GLN A 644 5.24 -30.95 8.04
CA GLN A 644 5.86 -31.26 9.33
C GLN A 644 4.90 -31.93 10.34
N TYR A 645 3.59 -31.78 10.15
CA TYR A 645 2.58 -32.38 11.02
C TYR A 645 2.16 -33.79 10.58
N LEU A 646 2.51 -34.22 9.38
CA LEU A 646 1.94 -35.42 8.76
C LEU A 646 2.66 -36.72 9.12
N SER A 647 3.96 -36.66 9.36
CA SER A 647 4.85 -37.81 9.50
C SER A 647 5.21 -38.19 10.94
N GLY A 648 5.75 -39.41 11.09
CA GLY A 648 6.17 -40.00 12.36
C GLY A 648 5.09 -40.85 13.03
N GLU A 649 5.46 -41.54 14.11
CA GLU A 649 4.53 -42.33 14.93
C GLU A 649 3.42 -41.45 15.55
N ASP A 650 3.77 -40.23 15.95
CA ASP A 650 2.81 -39.24 16.47
C ASP A 650 2.24 -38.33 15.37
N GLY A 651 2.43 -38.65 14.09
CA GLY A 651 1.98 -37.84 12.95
C GLY A 651 0.48 -38.00 12.65
N ILE A 652 -0.13 -36.97 12.05
CA ILE A 652 -1.58 -36.96 11.73
C ILE A 652 -2.00 -38.19 10.92
N LEU A 653 -1.19 -38.61 9.94
CA LEU A 653 -1.52 -39.77 9.10
C LEU A 653 -1.57 -41.07 9.91
N LYS A 654 -0.61 -41.26 10.83
CA LYS A 654 -0.52 -42.45 11.67
C LYS A 654 -1.62 -42.47 12.72
N GLU A 655 -1.87 -41.35 13.39
CA GLU A 655 -2.95 -41.25 14.38
C GLU A 655 -4.34 -41.47 13.75
N LEU A 656 -4.58 -40.97 12.53
CA LEU A 656 -5.83 -41.25 11.81
C LEU A 656 -5.93 -42.73 11.39
N GLN A 657 -4.83 -43.35 10.97
CA GLN A 657 -4.81 -44.78 10.69
C GLN A 657 -5.17 -45.61 11.94
N ASP A 658 -4.62 -45.24 13.10
CA ASP A 658 -4.89 -45.91 14.38
C ASP A 658 -6.33 -45.68 14.89
N LYS A 659 -6.96 -44.56 14.50
CA LYS A 659 -8.42 -44.31 14.67
C LYS A 659 -9.29 -45.12 13.68
N GLY A 660 -8.69 -45.91 12.80
CA GLY A 660 -9.36 -46.84 11.88
C GLY A 660 -9.74 -46.26 10.52
N TYR A 661 -9.11 -45.15 10.09
CA TYR A 661 -9.28 -44.62 8.74
C TYR A 661 -8.35 -45.29 7.73
N THR A 662 -8.84 -45.45 6.49
CA THR A 662 -8.01 -45.87 5.36
C THR A 662 -7.28 -44.67 4.78
N ILE A 663 -5.96 -44.76 4.69
CA ILE A 663 -5.07 -43.70 4.17
C ILE A 663 -4.49 -44.16 2.82
N GLU A 664 -4.90 -43.52 1.74
CA GLU A 664 -4.44 -43.83 0.38
C GLU A 664 -3.70 -42.62 -0.20
N GLN A 665 -2.42 -42.78 -0.53
CA GLN A 665 -1.65 -41.70 -1.17
C GLN A 665 -2.07 -41.52 -2.63
N VAL A 666 -2.33 -40.28 -3.02
CA VAL A 666 -2.63 -39.90 -4.41
C VAL A 666 -1.31 -39.78 -5.17
N LYS A 667 -1.10 -40.69 -6.13
CA LYS A 667 0.11 -40.74 -6.98
C LYS A 667 -0.12 -40.20 -8.38
#